data_AF-A0A1C5AKP1-F1
#
_entry.id   AF-A0A1C5AKP1-F1
#
_cell.length_a   1.000
_cell.length_b   1.000
_cell.length_c   1.000
_cell.angle_alpha   90.00
_cell.angle_beta   90.00
_cell.angle_gamma   90.00
#
_symmetry.space_group_name_H-M   'P 1'
#
loop_
_entity.id
_entity.type
_entity.pdbx_description
1 polymer ?
#
loop_
_entity_poly.entity_id
_entity_poly.type
_entity_poly.pdbx_seq_one_letter_code
_entity_poly.pdbx_strand_id
1 'polypeptide(L)'
;MDEPWIDSPAHRAWLAAETDRLLAFGAEGATPTGFGWLDRRGRVVTGRPVQTWLTARMTHVAAIAVLRGDQDGRRRVAHGVRALAGPLRDSEHGGWFESLHPTGEPLDTEKSMYTHAFVMLAAASAVVAGDPLAPRLLADVTRIVDERFWDDGEQRCVEQWDRRWNVCEAYRGANSNMHAVEAFLAVADVTGEQRWRDRALTIATHLVHGAARQNGWLMPEHFDADWRVLPEYHIRQPDHPFRPYGGTVGHWMEWARLLLHLDAALDDPPTWLLADAQALFGAAVQHGWAVDGKPGFVYTVDWQGRPVVTARMHWVAAEAVAAAAALFRRTGEPAYEMWYRRWWQHIGESFRDAVDGSWHHELDANNRPTAGVWAGKPDLYHAVQATLLPHLPLSRSLAVALRERTADPRPDTTLAVLGENVIDLVPDPESDSYRALPGGSPANVAVAASRLGMATTMIARVADDAFGSRVRGRLGGASVLDGLLVDAGQPSSLAVAVPGADGATEYTFWVEGTADWQWADSELPERVTAQALHVGSLAAYREPGADVVARFVRREHAGGAVSISFDPNIRPSVGGSRAGLVRRTEELLPHTHIVKVSEEDLAHLYPDVPAERVAAGWLSSGRLLVVVTLGGTGAVLLNRAGHAEVAASPVRVVDTVGAGDTFMAALLCALDARNLLGGDRHDAIASLDPQQLAEIGRFAARAAAVTCGRTGADPPFRSELDGAAPTDRPVAAIAEKA
;
A
#
# COMPACT_ATOMS: atom_id res chain seq x y z
N MET A 1 2.61 19.51 10.86
CA MET A 1 3.00 18.19 11.41
C MET A 1 3.57 17.42 10.25
N ASP A 2 4.77 16.85 10.40
CA ASP A 2 5.42 16.09 9.34
C ASP A 2 4.54 14.89 8.93
N GLU A 3 4.50 14.58 7.63
CA GLU A 3 3.80 13.41 7.09
C GLU A 3 4.19 12.11 7.84
N PRO A 4 3.24 11.22 8.19
CA PRO A 4 3.51 9.91 8.77
C PRO A 4 4.55 9.11 7.95
N TRP A 5 5.59 8.56 8.59
CA TRP A 5 6.58 7.74 7.89
C TRP A 5 5.95 6.54 7.19
N ILE A 6 4.91 5.95 7.79
CA ILE A 6 4.25 4.77 7.23
C ILE A 6 3.53 5.03 5.89
N ASP A 7 3.19 6.29 5.61
CA ASP A 7 2.55 6.72 4.36
C ASP A 7 3.53 7.38 3.40
N SER A 8 4.65 7.88 3.92
CA SER A 8 5.69 8.54 3.13
C SER A 8 6.28 7.64 2.04
N PRO A 9 6.32 8.11 0.77
CA PRO A 9 6.99 7.41 -0.32
C PRO A 9 8.49 7.18 -0.06
N ALA A 10 9.17 8.12 0.58
CA ALA A 10 10.60 8.02 0.88
C ALA A 10 10.89 6.87 1.86
N HIS A 11 10.08 6.75 2.92
CA HIS A 11 10.21 5.64 3.87
C HIS A 11 9.88 4.29 3.23
N ARG A 12 8.86 4.24 2.37
CA ARG A 12 8.51 3.04 1.59
C ARG A 12 9.66 2.58 0.70
N ALA A 13 10.31 3.52 0.00
CA ALA A 13 11.47 3.23 -0.84
C ALA A 13 12.66 2.72 0.00
N TRP A 14 12.88 3.32 1.19
CA TRP A 14 13.91 2.86 2.11
C TRP A 14 13.65 1.44 2.62
N LEU A 15 12.41 1.11 3.01
CA LEU A 15 12.03 -0.24 3.42
C LEU A 15 12.15 -1.27 2.29
N ALA A 16 11.82 -0.87 1.06
CA ALA A 16 12.01 -1.73 -0.11
C ALA A 16 13.51 -2.07 -0.31
N ALA A 17 14.39 -1.06 -0.26
CA ALA A 17 15.83 -1.27 -0.37
C ALA A 17 16.40 -2.11 0.78
N GLU A 18 15.91 -1.91 2.01
CA GLU A 18 16.31 -2.74 3.15
C GLU A 18 15.83 -4.19 3.03
N THR A 19 14.63 -4.39 2.48
CA THR A 19 14.12 -5.74 2.15
C THR A 19 15.06 -6.45 1.19
N ASP A 20 15.44 -5.79 0.10
CA ASP A 20 16.30 -6.38 -0.93
C ASP A 20 17.69 -6.71 -0.37
N ARG A 21 18.22 -5.85 0.52
CA ARG A 21 19.48 -6.10 1.25
C ARG A 21 19.40 -7.33 2.15
N LEU A 22 18.29 -7.50 2.87
CA LEU A 22 18.05 -8.68 3.70
C LEU A 22 17.96 -9.95 2.85
N LEU A 23 17.15 -9.93 1.79
CA LEU A 23 16.99 -11.07 0.88
C LEU A 23 18.32 -11.50 0.24
N ALA A 24 19.15 -10.53 -0.16
CA ALA A 24 20.48 -10.80 -0.70
C ALA A 24 21.40 -11.53 0.30
N PHE A 25 21.35 -11.16 1.59
CA PHE A 25 22.17 -11.80 2.63
C PHE A 25 21.83 -13.29 2.81
N GLY A 26 20.55 -13.66 2.69
CA GLY A 26 20.09 -15.05 2.87
C GLY A 26 20.19 -15.92 1.62
N ALA A 27 20.63 -15.37 0.48
CA ALA A 27 20.53 -16.03 -0.81
C ALA A 27 21.37 -17.31 -0.92
N GLU A 28 22.49 -17.40 -0.18
CA GLU A 28 23.44 -18.53 -0.20
C GLU A 28 23.27 -19.52 0.97
N GLY A 29 22.12 -19.50 1.65
CA GLY A 29 21.88 -20.33 2.84
C GLY A 29 21.55 -21.81 2.58
N ALA A 30 21.48 -22.27 1.33
CA ALA A 30 21.03 -23.62 0.99
C ALA A 30 22.07 -24.69 1.37
N THR A 31 21.60 -25.78 1.96
CA THR A 31 22.36 -27.02 2.22
C THR A 31 21.71 -28.20 1.49
N PRO A 32 22.36 -29.37 1.36
CA PRO A 32 21.74 -30.52 0.69
C PRO A 32 20.40 -30.96 1.29
N THR A 33 20.16 -30.69 2.57
CA THR A 33 18.99 -31.16 3.32
C THR A 33 18.03 -30.05 3.77
N GLY A 34 18.29 -28.79 3.42
CA GLY A 34 17.43 -27.65 3.81
C GLY A 34 18.13 -26.30 3.71
N PHE A 35 17.90 -25.43 4.68
CA PHE A 35 18.65 -24.19 4.86
C PHE A 35 19.49 -24.25 6.14
N GLY A 36 20.76 -23.84 6.01
CA GLY A 36 21.75 -23.94 7.07
C GLY A 36 21.84 -22.68 7.93
N TRP A 37 22.43 -22.83 9.11
CA TRP A 37 22.66 -21.72 10.03
C TRP A 37 23.68 -20.72 9.45
N LEU A 38 23.32 -19.44 9.33
CA LEU A 38 24.22 -18.42 8.80
C LEU A 38 25.09 -17.78 9.90
N ASP A 39 26.37 -17.61 9.59
CA ASP A 39 27.31 -16.84 10.40
C ASP A 39 27.06 -15.32 10.28
N ARG A 40 27.90 -14.52 10.94
CA ARG A 40 27.76 -13.05 10.94
C ARG A 40 27.88 -12.42 9.55
N ARG A 41 28.47 -13.12 8.57
CA ARG A 41 28.72 -12.69 7.19
C ARG A 41 27.81 -13.39 6.17
N GLY A 42 26.79 -14.11 6.62
CA GLY A 42 25.83 -14.76 5.74
C GLY A 42 26.32 -16.09 5.16
N ARG A 43 27.40 -16.68 5.70
CA ARG A 43 27.91 -17.97 5.25
C ARG A 43 27.34 -19.09 6.09
N VAL A 44 26.98 -20.20 5.46
CA VAL A 44 26.52 -21.40 6.17
C VAL A 44 27.64 -21.93 7.09
N VAL A 45 27.32 -22.10 8.37
CA VAL A 45 28.19 -22.72 9.36
C VAL A 45 28.18 -24.24 9.15
N THR A 46 29.29 -24.76 8.61
CA THR A 46 29.45 -26.20 8.40
C THR A 46 29.48 -26.95 9.73
N GLY A 47 28.92 -28.16 9.76
CA GLY A 47 28.89 -29.00 10.96
C GLY A 47 27.74 -28.72 11.92
N ARG A 48 26.96 -27.65 11.75
CA ARG A 48 25.75 -27.41 12.56
C ARG A 48 24.53 -28.18 12.02
N PRO A 49 23.65 -28.70 12.90
CA PRO A 49 22.40 -29.32 12.49
C PRO A 49 21.56 -28.39 11.60
N VAL A 50 20.89 -28.98 10.62
CA VAL A 50 19.88 -28.32 9.79
C VAL A 50 18.56 -28.37 10.54
N GLN A 51 18.09 -27.22 10.98
CA GLN A 51 16.87 -27.07 11.76
C GLN A 51 15.65 -27.01 10.83
N THR A 52 14.59 -27.75 11.15
CA THR A 52 13.37 -27.76 10.32
C THR A 52 12.66 -26.42 10.36
N TRP A 53 12.47 -25.82 11.54
CA TRP A 53 11.85 -24.49 11.67
C TRP A 53 12.62 -23.42 10.89
N LEU A 54 13.96 -23.48 10.87
CA LEU A 54 14.80 -22.58 10.08
C LEU A 54 14.59 -22.80 8.58
N THR A 55 14.59 -24.06 8.14
CA THR A 55 14.33 -24.41 6.74
C THR A 55 12.95 -23.90 6.31
N ALA A 56 11.94 -24.05 7.16
CA ALA A 56 10.60 -23.55 6.91
C ALA A 56 10.56 -22.01 6.82
N ARG A 57 11.14 -21.29 7.79
CA ARG A 57 11.25 -19.82 7.76
C ARG A 57 11.95 -19.32 6.50
N MET A 58 13.08 -19.93 6.12
CA MET A 58 13.82 -19.52 4.92
C MET A 58 13.08 -19.90 3.63
N THR A 59 12.26 -20.96 3.63
CA THR A 59 11.35 -21.28 2.52
C THR A 59 10.27 -20.22 2.38
N HIS A 60 9.69 -19.76 3.49
CA HIS A 60 8.76 -18.63 3.51
C HIS A 60 9.41 -17.34 2.99
N VAL A 61 10.61 -16.99 3.44
CA VAL A 61 11.38 -15.83 2.95
C VAL A 61 11.69 -15.95 1.45
N ALA A 62 12.03 -17.14 0.96
CA ALA A 62 12.22 -17.38 -0.47
C ALA A 62 10.91 -17.19 -1.26
N ALA A 63 9.77 -17.59 -0.70
CA ALA A 63 8.46 -17.35 -1.33
C ALA A 63 8.14 -15.86 -1.42
N ILE A 64 8.44 -15.08 -0.37
CA ILE A 64 8.34 -13.61 -0.41
C ILE A 64 9.19 -13.03 -1.55
N ALA A 65 10.44 -13.49 -1.70
CA ALA A 65 11.32 -13.02 -2.77
C ALA A 65 10.71 -13.25 -4.16
N VAL A 66 10.16 -14.45 -4.40
CA VAL A 66 9.45 -14.77 -5.66
C VAL A 66 8.26 -13.84 -5.88
N LEU A 67 7.49 -13.56 -4.84
CA LEU A 67 6.33 -12.67 -4.90
C LEU A 67 6.70 -11.20 -5.11
N ARG A 68 7.97 -10.83 -4.89
CA ARG A 68 8.54 -9.53 -5.21
C ARG A 68 9.26 -9.50 -6.57
N GLY A 69 9.21 -10.57 -7.35
CA GLY A 69 9.78 -10.64 -8.69
C GLY A 69 11.20 -11.21 -8.79
N ASP A 70 11.77 -11.73 -7.70
CA ASP A 70 13.08 -12.41 -7.72
C ASP A 70 12.98 -13.77 -8.42
N GLN A 71 13.59 -13.87 -9.60
CA GLN A 71 13.58 -15.09 -10.43
C GLN A 71 14.38 -16.24 -9.79
N ASP A 72 15.46 -15.94 -9.07
CA ASP A 72 16.28 -16.94 -8.39
C ASP A 72 15.59 -17.48 -7.12
N GLY A 73 14.67 -16.70 -6.57
CA GLY A 73 13.80 -17.10 -5.46
C GLY A 73 13.07 -18.42 -5.73
N ARG A 74 12.67 -18.70 -6.97
CA ARG A 74 11.94 -19.93 -7.33
C ARG A 74 12.75 -21.19 -7.06
N ARG A 75 14.06 -21.14 -7.32
CA ARG A 75 14.96 -22.28 -7.04
C ARG A 75 15.06 -22.53 -5.54
N ARG A 76 15.11 -21.47 -4.73
CA ARG A 76 15.15 -21.54 -3.26
C ARG A 76 13.84 -22.06 -2.67
N VAL A 77 12.68 -21.60 -3.16
CA VAL A 77 11.37 -22.14 -2.75
C VAL A 77 11.30 -23.63 -3.05
N ALA A 78 11.61 -24.03 -4.29
CA ALA A 78 11.56 -25.44 -4.69
C ALA A 78 12.56 -26.31 -3.88
N HIS A 79 13.72 -25.76 -3.53
CA HIS A 79 14.68 -26.41 -2.64
C HIS A 79 14.10 -26.63 -1.25
N GLY A 80 13.56 -25.57 -0.64
CA GLY A 80 12.91 -25.63 0.67
C GLY A 80 11.75 -26.61 0.72
N VAL A 81 10.84 -26.56 -0.26
CA VAL A 81 9.72 -27.50 -0.36
C VAL A 81 10.20 -28.94 -0.51
N ARG A 82 11.24 -29.21 -1.32
CA ARG A 82 11.83 -30.57 -1.42
C ARG A 82 12.47 -31.03 -0.12
N ALA A 83 13.16 -30.15 0.60
CA ALA A 83 13.76 -30.46 1.89
C ALA A 83 12.68 -30.82 2.93
N LEU A 84 11.62 -30.02 3.01
CA LEU A 84 10.48 -30.22 3.90
C LEU A 84 9.66 -31.45 3.50
N ALA A 85 9.49 -31.74 2.21
CA ALA A 85 8.76 -32.94 1.77
C ALA A 85 9.64 -34.21 1.75
N GLY A 86 10.95 -34.08 1.98
CA GLY A 86 11.93 -35.16 1.86
C GLY A 86 12.68 -35.40 3.16
N PRO A 87 13.97 -35.05 3.26
CA PRO A 87 14.84 -35.45 4.37
C PRO A 87 14.37 -35.00 5.75
N LEU A 88 13.70 -33.84 5.87
CA LEU A 88 13.22 -33.33 7.16
C LEU A 88 11.93 -34.00 7.63
N ARG A 89 11.24 -34.70 6.72
CA ARG A 89 9.97 -35.38 7.00
C ARG A 89 10.25 -36.80 7.51
N ASP A 90 9.59 -37.20 8.59
CA ASP A 90 9.63 -38.58 9.07
C ASP A 90 8.79 -39.45 8.13
N SER A 91 9.44 -40.15 7.21
CA SER A 91 8.78 -41.04 6.24
C SER A 91 8.13 -42.26 6.89
N GLU A 92 8.53 -42.63 8.11
CA GLU A 92 8.04 -43.81 8.82
C GLU A 92 6.78 -43.51 9.62
N HIS A 93 6.75 -42.38 10.34
CA HIS A 93 5.67 -42.02 11.27
C HIS A 93 4.86 -40.78 10.85
N GLY A 94 5.24 -40.10 9.76
CA GLY A 94 4.67 -38.80 9.38
C GLY A 94 5.13 -37.65 10.28
N GLY A 95 4.82 -36.41 9.92
CA GLY A 95 5.35 -35.23 10.61
C GLY A 95 6.82 -34.94 10.30
N TRP A 96 7.41 -33.99 11.02
CA TRP A 96 8.79 -33.53 10.80
C TRP A 96 9.67 -33.72 12.03
N PHE A 97 10.94 -34.07 11.78
CA PHE A 97 11.98 -34.02 12.81
C PHE A 97 12.27 -32.57 13.20
N GLU A 98 12.78 -32.33 14.41
CA GLU A 98 13.21 -30.99 14.80
C GLU A 98 14.49 -30.58 14.06
N SER A 99 15.44 -31.50 13.92
CA SER A 99 16.69 -31.24 13.23
C SER A 99 17.33 -32.48 12.61
N LEU A 100 18.17 -32.26 11.60
CA LEU A 100 19.03 -33.26 11.00
C LEU A 100 20.50 -32.92 11.22
N HIS A 101 21.33 -33.94 11.38
CA HIS A 101 22.78 -33.82 11.22
C HIS A 101 23.10 -33.33 9.79
N PRO A 102 24.21 -32.60 9.56
CA PRO A 102 24.64 -32.21 8.22
C PRO A 102 24.73 -33.33 7.17
N THR A 103 24.90 -34.58 7.61
CA THR A 103 24.93 -35.77 6.73
C THR A 103 23.53 -36.28 6.36
N GLY A 104 22.47 -35.74 6.96
CA GLY A 104 21.06 -36.08 6.69
C GLY A 104 20.43 -37.04 7.69
N GLU A 105 21.15 -37.49 8.72
CA GLU A 105 20.59 -38.35 9.76
C GLU A 105 19.73 -37.53 10.75
N PRO A 106 18.54 -38.01 11.16
CA PRO A 106 17.75 -37.36 12.21
C PRO A 106 18.50 -37.31 13.54
N LEU A 107 18.52 -36.14 14.19
CA LEU A 107 19.11 -35.96 15.52
C LEU A 107 18.02 -35.85 16.59
N ASP A 108 17.22 -34.79 16.47
CA ASP A 108 16.13 -34.49 17.39
C ASP A 108 14.83 -34.99 16.75
N THR A 109 14.25 -36.05 17.33
CA THR A 109 13.20 -36.85 16.67
C THR A 109 11.80 -36.67 17.25
N GLU A 110 11.71 -35.93 18.35
CA GLU A 110 10.47 -35.36 18.84
C GLU A 110 9.80 -34.49 17.77
N LYS A 111 8.51 -34.23 17.97
CA LYS A 111 7.68 -33.52 17.00
C LYS A 111 6.93 -32.41 17.72
N SER A 112 7.37 -31.16 17.56
CA SER A 112 6.73 -30.00 18.19
C SER A 112 5.74 -29.31 17.26
N MET A 113 4.70 -28.72 17.86
CA MET A 113 3.77 -27.86 17.15
C MET A 113 4.47 -26.60 16.63
N TYR A 114 5.47 -26.08 17.34
CA TYR A 114 6.28 -24.94 16.90
C TYR A 114 6.88 -25.20 15.50
N THR A 115 7.57 -26.32 15.33
CA THR A 115 8.14 -26.69 14.03
C THR A 115 7.06 -26.92 12.98
N HIS A 116 5.96 -27.60 13.33
CA HIS A 116 4.88 -27.88 12.37
C HIS A 116 4.11 -26.61 11.95
N ALA A 117 3.97 -25.61 12.82
CA ALA A 117 3.39 -24.31 12.49
C ALA A 117 4.22 -23.60 11.42
N PHE A 118 5.55 -23.58 11.55
CA PHE A 118 6.41 -23.00 10.52
C PHE A 118 6.39 -23.79 9.22
N VAL A 119 6.35 -25.13 9.27
CA VAL A 119 6.17 -25.95 8.05
C VAL A 119 4.87 -25.59 7.35
N MET A 120 3.78 -25.40 8.09
CA MET A 120 2.49 -24.99 7.57
C MET A 120 2.53 -23.59 6.93
N LEU A 121 3.15 -22.62 7.60
CA LEU A 121 3.35 -21.27 7.05
C LEU A 121 4.19 -21.28 5.76
N ALA A 122 5.27 -22.05 5.74
CA ALA A 122 6.14 -22.23 4.59
C ALA A 122 5.39 -22.86 3.41
N ALA A 123 4.61 -23.91 3.67
CA ALA A 123 3.81 -24.59 2.67
C ALA A 123 2.75 -23.66 2.06
N ALA A 124 1.98 -22.93 2.89
CA ALA A 124 1.00 -21.95 2.44
C ALA A 124 1.67 -20.87 1.56
N SER A 125 2.81 -20.33 2.00
CA SER A 125 3.52 -19.29 1.26
C SER A 125 4.09 -19.81 -0.06
N ALA A 126 4.59 -21.05 -0.09
CA ALA A 126 5.07 -21.70 -1.31
C ALA A 126 3.95 -22.01 -2.31
N VAL A 127 2.73 -22.34 -1.83
CA VAL A 127 1.54 -22.45 -2.68
C VAL A 127 1.27 -21.11 -3.37
N VAL A 128 1.26 -20.01 -2.60
CA VAL A 128 1.04 -18.67 -3.15
C VAL A 128 2.14 -18.28 -4.15
N ALA A 129 3.40 -18.66 -3.89
CA ALA A 129 4.52 -18.47 -4.81
C ALA A 129 4.46 -19.33 -6.09
N GLY A 130 3.56 -20.33 -6.15
CA GLY A 130 3.31 -21.16 -7.32
C GLY A 130 4.23 -22.38 -7.44
N ASP A 131 4.78 -22.88 -6.33
CA ASP A 131 5.56 -24.13 -6.36
C ASP A 131 4.64 -25.35 -6.56
N PRO A 132 4.95 -26.26 -7.50
CA PRO A 132 4.06 -27.37 -7.85
C PRO A 132 3.96 -28.47 -6.78
N LEU A 133 4.92 -28.57 -5.85
CA LEU A 133 4.89 -29.57 -4.78
C LEU A 133 4.28 -29.03 -3.49
N ALA A 134 4.23 -27.70 -3.32
CA ALA A 134 3.72 -27.05 -2.13
C ALA A 134 2.28 -27.43 -1.75
N PRO A 135 1.31 -27.62 -2.67
CA PRO A 135 -0.04 -28.03 -2.30
C PRO A 135 -0.08 -29.40 -1.58
N ARG A 136 0.81 -30.33 -1.96
CA ARG A 136 0.91 -31.64 -1.29
C ARG A 136 1.54 -31.52 0.08
N LEU A 137 2.57 -30.69 0.21
CA LEU A 137 3.19 -30.40 1.51
C LEU A 137 2.18 -29.74 2.47
N LEU A 138 1.40 -28.78 1.96
CA LEU A 138 0.36 -28.09 2.72
C LEU A 138 -0.71 -29.07 3.20
N ALA A 139 -1.22 -29.93 2.31
CA ALA A 139 -2.22 -30.93 2.67
C ALA A 139 -1.72 -31.93 3.73
N ASP A 140 -0.43 -32.30 3.69
CA ASP A 140 0.14 -33.23 4.66
C ASP A 140 0.33 -32.58 6.04
N VAL A 141 0.85 -31.36 6.10
CA VAL A 141 1.06 -30.67 7.39
C VAL A 141 -0.27 -30.27 8.03
N THR A 142 -1.27 -29.82 7.26
CA THR A 142 -2.61 -29.53 7.81
C THR A 142 -3.27 -30.77 8.37
N ARG A 143 -3.17 -31.91 7.68
CA ARG A 143 -3.65 -33.20 8.19
C ARG A 143 -2.94 -33.62 9.48
N ILE A 144 -1.61 -33.51 9.55
CA ILE A 144 -0.87 -33.84 10.78
C ILE A 144 -1.27 -32.93 11.93
N VAL A 145 -1.42 -31.62 11.69
CA VAL A 145 -1.87 -30.69 12.73
C VAL A 145 -3.29 -31.00 13.18
N ASP A 146 -4.21 -31.30 12.26
CA ASP A 146 -5.58 -31.74 12.57
C ASP A 146 -5.60 -33.01 13.45
N GLU A 147 -4.81 -34.03 13.09
CA GLU A 147 -4.88 -35.34 13.74
C GLU A 147 -4.09 -35.42 15.07
N ARG A 148 -3.02 -34.62 15.22
CA ARG A 148 -2.03 -34.82 16.29
C ARG A 148 -1.84 -33.62 17.20
N PHE A 149 -1.98 -32.41 16.69
CA PHE A 149 -1.68 -31.22 17.48
C PHE A 149 -2.92 -30.48 17.95
N TRP A 150 -3.98 -30.45 17.14
CA TRP A 150 -5.24 -29.85 17.55
C TRP A 150 -5.97 -30.72 18.58
N ASP A 151 -6.28 -30.14 19.74
CA ASP A 151 -7.09 -30.77 20.77
C ASP A 151 -8.52 -30.23 20.69
N ASP A 152 -9.47 -31.07 20.28
CA ASP A 152 -10.89 -30.68 20.16
C ASP A 152 -11.57 -30.42 21.51
N GLY A 153 -11.09 -31.03 22.60
CA GLY A 153 -11.65 -30.77 23.93
C GLY A 153 -11.22 -29.39 24.45
N GLU A 154 -9.96 -29.05 24.22
CA GLU A 154 -9.33 -27.82 24.70
C GLU A 154 -9.42 -26.66 23.69
N GLN A 155 -9.77 -26.94 22.43
CA GLN A 155 -9.89 -25.99 21.31
C GLN A 155 -8.61 -25.17 21.05
N ARG A 156 -7.45 -25.85 21.06
CA ARG A 156 -6.10 -25.28 20.91
C ARG A 156 -5.06 -26.37 20.66
N CYS A 157 -3.82 -25.98 20.37
CA CYS A 157 -2.77 -26.94 20.05
C CYS A 157 -2.03 -27.46 21.29
N VAL A 158 -1.75 -28.76 21.34
CA VAL A 158 -0.76 -29.35 22.25
C VAL A 158 0.66 -29.03 21.80
N GLU A 159 1.65 -29.17 22.69
CA GLU A 159 3.01 -28.70 22.41
C GLU A 159 3.83 -29.68 21.57
N GLN A 160 4.01 -30.91 22.03
CA GLN A 160 5.03 -31.82 21.49
C GLN A 160 4.67 -33.28 21.72
N TRP A 161 5.11 -34.13 20.80
CA TRP A 161 5.02 -35.58 20.88
C TRP A 161 6.38 -36.24 20.75
N ASP A 162 6.50 -37.46 21.28
CA ASP A 162 7.60 -38.36 20.91
C ASP A 162 7.50 -38.73 19.42
N ARG A 163 8.60 -39.29 18.87
CA ARG A 163 8.69 -39.61 17.43
C ARG A 163 7.50 -40.44 16.91
N ARG A 164 6.95 -41.33 17.75
CA ARG A 164 5.92 -42.30 17.36
C ARG A 164 4.48 -41.86 17.65
N TRP A 165 4.27 -40.65 18.16
CA TRP A 165 2.95 -40.14 18.55
C TRP A 165 2.28 -40.94 19.68
N ASN A 166 3.06 -41.54 20.58
CA ASN A 166 2.57 -42.31 21.72
C ASN A 166 2.46 -41.47 23.00
N VAL A 167 3.38 -40.53 23.19
CA VAL A 167 3.51 -39.74 24.41
C VAL A 167 3.49 -38.26 24.04
N CYS A 168 2.40 -37.59 24.39
CA CYS A 168 2.32 -36.13 24.36
C CYS A 168 3.04 -35.56 25.59
N GLU A 169 3.85 -34.53 25.39
CA GLU A 169 4.48 -33.79 26.49
C GLU A 169 3.39 -33.25 27.42
N ALA A 170 3.60 -33.37 28.74
CA ALA A 170 2.71 -32.83 29.78
C ALA A 170 2.98 -31.32 30.02
N TYR A 171 3.18 -30.57 28.95
CA TYR A 171 3.41 -29.12 28.92
C TYR A 171 2.60 -28.52 27.77
N ARG A 172 2.14 -27.29 27.95
CA ARG A 172 1.44 -26.51 26.93
C ARG A 172 2.10 -25.13 26.83
N GLY A 173 2.39 -24.70 25.61
CA GLY A 173 3.10 -23.46 25.34
C GLY A 173 2.24 -22.45 24.58
N ALA A 174 2.26 -21.19 25.02
CA ALA A 174 1.69 -20.09 24.26
C ALA A 174 2.47 -19.81 22.97
N ASN A 175 3.81 -19.95 23.00
CA ASN A 175 4.69 -19.72 21.85
C ASN A 175 4.30 -20.56 20.61
N SER A 176 4.17 -21.88 20.75
CA SER A 176 3.75 -22.75 19.63
C SER A 176 2.34 -22.39 19.11
N ASN A 177 1.43 -22.02 20.01
CA ASN A 177 0.07 -21.61 19.65
C ASN A 177 0.00 -20.24 18.97
N MET A 178 0.91 -19.31 19.31
CA MET A 178 1.07 -18.02 18.63
C MET A 178 1.43 -18.20 17.16
N HIS A 179 2.45 -19.01 16.89
CA HIS A 179 2.82 -19.32 15.50
C HIS A 179 1.78 -20.23 14.81
N ALA A 180 1.02 -21.04 15.56
CA ALA A 180 -0.14 -21.73 15.00
C ALA A 180 -1.21 -20.74 14.52
N VAL A 181 -1.52 -19.67 15.27
CA VAL A 181 -2.43 -18.60 14.83
C VAL A 181 -1.94 -17.96 13.54
N GLU A 182 -0.66 -17.61 13.47
CA GLU A 182 -0.05 -17.05 12.25
C GLU A 182 -0.17 -17.99 11.05
N ALA A 183 0.16 -19.28 11.24
CA ALA A 183 0.04 -20.29 10.22
C ALA A 183 -1.42 -20.53 9.81
N PHE A 184 -2.36 -20.58 10.75
CA PHE A 184 -3.78 -20.79 10.49
C PHE A 184 -4.38 -19.66 9.66
N LEU A 185 -4.03 -18.41 9.94
CA LEU A 185 -4.44 -17.28 9.10
C LEU A 185 -3.89 -17.43 7.66
N ALA A 186 -2.63 -17.82 7.51
CA ALA A 186 -2.05 -18.07 6.18
C ALA A 186 -2.71 -19.23 5.43
N VAL A 187 -3.04 -20.33 6.12
CA VAL A 187 -3.77 -21.46 5.51
C VAL A 187 -5.20 -21.08 5.16
N ALA A 188 -5.90 -20.31 6.01
CA ALA A 188 -7.24 -19.84 5.75
C ALA A 188 -7.32 -19.03 4.45
N ASP A 189 -6.33 -18.16 4.20
CA ASP A 189 -6.31 -17.34 3.00
C ASP A 189 -6.03 -18.15 1.72
N VAL A 190 -5.21 -19.19 1.82
CA VAL A 190 -4.86 -20.05 0.68
C VAL A 190 -5.98 -21.04 0.35
N THR A 191 -6.65 -21.57 1.37
CA THR A 191 -7.65 -22.65 1.22
C THR A 191 -9.09 -22.13 1.17
N GLY A 192 -9.35 -20.94 1.71
CA GLY A 192 -10.70 -20.42 1.94
C GLY A 192 -11.45 -21.10 3.09
N GLU A 193 -10.81 -21.99 3.86
CA GLU A 193 -11.46 -22.75 4.91
C GLU A 193 -11.58 -21.93 6.21
N GLN A 194 -12.81 -21.55 6.57
CA GLN A 194 -13.08 -20.71 7.73
C GLN A 194 -12.63 -21.30 9.07
N ARG A 195 -12.62 -22.63 9.20
CA ARG A 195 -12.22 -23.35 10.42
C ARG A 195 -10.86 -22.89 10.98
N TRP A 196 -9.92 -22.51 10.11
CA TRP A 196 -8.60 -22.07 10.56
C TRP A 196 -8.65 -20.70 11.26
N ARG A 197 -9.50 -19.79 10.78
CA ARG A 197 -9.75 -18.50 11.45
C ARG A 197 -10.47 -18.70 12.79
N ASP A 198 -11.44 -19.61 12.82
CA ASP A 198 -12.17 -19.93 14.05
C ASP A 198 -11.24 -20.51 15.13
N ARG A 199 -10.35 -21.43 14.74
CA ARG A 199 -9.32 -21.97 15.64
C ARG A 199 -8.31 -20.91 16.10
N ALA A 200 -7.91 -20.01 15.20
CA ALA A 200 -7.06 -18.89 15.59
C ALA A 200 -7.75 -18.02 16.66
N LEU A 201 -9.05 -17.79 16.51
CA LEU A 201 -9.86 -17.07 17.48
C LEU A 201 -10.00 -17.79 18.81
N THR A 202 -10.20 -19.12 18.86
CA THR A 202 -10.29 -19.85 20.13
C THR A 202 -8.96 -19.81 20.89
N ILE A 203 -7.84 -19.96 20.19
CA ILE A 203 -6.51 -19.82 20.78
C ILE A 203 -6.32 -18.41 21.37
N ALA A 204 -6.58 -17.36 20.57
CA ALA A 204 -6.45 -15.97 21.01
C ALA A 204 -7.37 -15.65 22.20
N THR A 205 -8.60 -16.20 22.20
CA THR A 205 -9.57 -16.05 23.29
C THR A 205 -9.01 -16.60 24.59
N HIS A 206 -8.38 -17.79 24.57
CA HIS A 206 -7.85 -18.35 25.80
C HIS A 206 -6.56 -17.66 26.25
N LEU A 207 -5.57 -17.55 25.38
CA LEU A 207 -4.23 -17.12 25.75
C LEU A 207 -4.16 -15.62 26.02
N VAL A 208 -4.86 -14.80 25.22
CA VAL A 208 -4.82 -13.35 25.36
C VAL A 208 -6.00 -12.84 26.17
N HIS A 209 -7.23 -13.05 25.68
CA HIS A 209 -8.43 -12.52 26.33
C HIS A 209 -8.69 -13.15 27.71
N GLY A 210 -8.26 -14.41 27.89
CA GLY A 210 -8.27 -15.12 29.16
C GLY A 210 -7.01 -14.87 29.98
N ALA A 211 -5.94 -15.62 29.67
CA ALA A 211 -4.77 -15.73 30.53
C ALA A 211 -3.97 -14.42 30.66
N ALA A 212 -3.64 -13.75 29.56
CA ALA A 212 -2.89 -12.49 29.62
C ALA A 212 -3.69 -11.40 30.34
N ARG A 213 -4.97 -11.23 29.99
CA ARG A 213 -5.86 -10.24 30.62
C ARG A 213 -6.03 -10.46 32.12
N GLN A 214 -6.21 -11.72 32.55
CA GLN A 214 -6.32 -12.07 33.98
C GLN A 214 -5.01 -11.85 34.73
N ASN A 215 -3.87 -11.93 34.05
CA ASN A 215 -2.55 -11.69 34.61
C ASN A 215 -2.04 -10.25 34.42
N GLY A 216 -2.95 -9.27 34.30
CA GLY A 216 -2.59 -7.86 34.18
C GLY A 216 -1.78 -7.54 32.92
N TRP A 217 -1.99 -8.28 31.84
CA TRP A 217 -1.28 -8.18 30.55
C TRP A 217 0.19 -8.64 30.56
N LEU A 218 0.67 -9.18 31.68
CA LEU A 218 1.92 -9.94 31.74
C LEU A 218 1.64 -11.36 31.25
N MET A 219 1.61 -11.56 29.94
CA MET A 219 1.14 -12.83 29.34
C MET A 219 1.96 -14.04 29.82
N PRO A 220 1.32 -15.08 30.39
CA PRO A 220 1.99 -16.33 30.73
C PRO A 220 2.31 -17.17 29.49
N GLU A 221 3.53 -17.70 29.43
CA GLU A 221 4.00 -18.53 28.31
C GLU A 221 3.81 -20.03 28.54
N HIS A 222 3.78 -20.45 29.81
CA HIS A 222 3.98 -21.83 30.23
C HIS A 222 2.78 -22.35 31.01
N PHE A 223 2.29 -23.51 30.60
CA PHE A 223 1.13 -24.14 31.21
C PHE A 223 1.35 -25.66 31.39
N ASP A 224 0.67 -26.25 32.36
CA ASP A 224 0.60 -27.70 32.51
C ASP A 224 -0.35 -28.34 31.47
N ALA A 225 -0.50 -29.66 31.53
CA ALA A 225 -1.37 -30.39 30.61
C ALA A 225 -2.86 -29.98 30.69
N ASP A 226 -3.29 -29.39 31.80
CA ASP A 226 -4.66 -28.92 32.05
C ASP A 226 -4.79 -27.40 31.82
N TRP A 227 -3.81 -26.78 31.16
CA TRP A 227 -3.77 -25.34 30.88
C TRP A 227 -3.73 -24.44 32.12
N ARG A 228 -3.18 -24.93 33.25
CA ARG A 228 -2.87 -24.08 34.41
C ARG A 228 -1.51 -23.45 34.26
N VAL A 229 -1.42 -22.15 34.56
CA VAL A 229 -0.17 -21.38 34.46
C VAL A 229 0.93 -21.98 35.34
N LEU A 230 2.14 -22.10 34.79
CA LEU A 230 3.35 -22.52 35.48
C LEU A 230 4.30 -21.33 35.67
N PRO A 231 4.13 -20.51 36.74
CA PRO A 231 4.83 -19.24 36.87
C PRO A 231 6.34 -19.38 37.11
N GLU A 232 6.81 -20.52 37.64
CA GLU A 232 8.23 -20.75 37.96
C GLU A 232 8.95 -21.59 36.90
N TYR A 233 8.30 -21.88 35.77
CA TYR A 233 8.89 -22.69 34.70
C TYR A 233 10.19 -22.02 34.22
N HIS A 234 11.28 -22.80 34.21
CA HIS A 234 12.63 -22.35 33.87
C HIS A 234 13.20 -21.16 34.68
N ILE A 235 12.72 -20.91 35.91
CA ILE A 235 13.29 -19.85 36.77
C ILE A 235 14.81 -19.96 36.99
N ARG A 236 15.39 -21.17 36.91
CA ARG A 236 16.83 -21.44 37.01
C ARG A 236 17.59 -21.38 35.67
N GLN A 237 16.88 -21.22 34.56
CA GLN A 237 17.42 -21.07 33.20
C GLN A 237 16.62 -19.99 32.45
N PRO A 238 16.68 -18.72 32.91
CA PRO A 238 15.76 -17.68 32.45
C PRO A 238 15.98 -17.25 31.00
N ASP A 239 17.12 -17.57 30.40
CA ASP A 239 17.53 -17.27 29.04
C ASP A 239 17.34 -18.44 28.06
N HIS A 240 16.54 -19.46 28.43
CA HIS A 240 16.23 -20.58 27.55
C HIS A 240 15.69 -20.07 26.19
N PRO A 241 16.25 -20.51 25.04
CA PRO A 241 16.04 -19.85 23.75
C PRO A 241 14.59 -19.89 23.24
N PHE A 242 13.81 -20.90 23.64
CA PHE A 242 12.42 -21.09 23.17
C PHE A 242 11.36 -21.05 24.29
N ARG A 243 11.79 -21.15 25.54
CA ARG A 243 10.91 -21.27 26.72
C ARG A 243 11.53 -20.51 27.91
N PRO A 244 11.88 -19.21 27.75
CA PRO A 244 12.55 -18.45 28.79
C PRO A 244 11.62 -18.20 29.98
N TYR A 245 12.18 -17.98 31.17
CA TYR A 245 11.37 -17.65 32.35
C TYR A 245 10.68 -16.29 32.21
N GLY A 246 9.46 -16.22 32.73
CA GLY A 246 8.69 -14.99 32.85
C GLY A 246 7.88 -14.68 31.59
N GLY A 247 7.56 -13.40 31.39
CA GLY A 247 6.89 -12.91 30.20
C GLY A 247 7.88 -12.47 29.12
N THR A 248 7.67 -12.92 27.89
CA THR A 248 8.52 -12.54 26.74
C THR A 248 7.92 -11.32 26.04
N VAL A 249 8.56 -10.16 26.17
CA VAL A 249 8.02 -8.87 25.72
C VAL A 249 7.72 -8.88 24.21
N GLY A 250 8.57 -9.51 23.40
CA GLY A 250 8.36 -9.61 21.96
C GLY A 250 7.10 -10.37 21.58
N HIS A 251 6.75 -11.43 22.31
CA HIS A 251 5.52 -12.18 22.03
C HIS A 251 4.28 -11.33 22.30
N TRP A 252 4.32 -10.40 23.25
CA TRP A 252 3.20 -9.50 23.49
C TRP A 252 2.96 -8.56 22.30
N MET A 253 4.03 -8.07 21.68
CA MET A 253 3.96 -7.29 20.44
C MET A 253 3.45 -8.13 19.26
N GLU A 254 3.95 -9.35 19.13
CA GLU A 254 3.54 -10.28 18.08
C GLU A 254 2.05 -10.64 18.22
N TRP A 255 1.59 -10.97 19.43
CA TRP A 255 0.16 -11.17 19.72
C TRP A 255 -0.66 -9.92 19.41
N ALA A 256 -0.22 -8.72 19.81
CA ALA A 256 -0.92 -7.49 19.47
C ALA A 256 -1.11 -7.33 17.95
N ARG A 257 -0.08 -7.65 17.15
CA ARG A 257 -0.18 -7.70 15.69
C ARG A 257 -1.15 -8.78 15.20
N LEU A 258 -1.03 -10.02 15.69
CA LEU A 258 -1.85 -11.15 15.25
C LEU A 258 -3.33 -10.95 15.57
N LEU A 259 -3.67 -10.34 16.72
CA LEU A 259 -5.05 -9.98 17.05
C LEU A 259 -5.66 -9.01 16.02
N LEU A 260 -4.87 -8.09 15.47
CA LEU A 260 -5.33 -7.13 14.46
C LEU A 260 -5.46 -7.76 13.07
N HIS A 261 -4.60 -8.71 12.74
CA HIS A 261 -4.79 -9.53 11.53
C HIS A 261 -6.05 -10.39 11.64
N LEU A 262 -6.29 -10.97 12.82
CA LEU A 262 -7.50 -11.74 13.08
C LEU A 262 -8.76 -10.85 13.06
N ASP A 263 -8.73 -9.67 13.67
CA ASP A 263 -9.80 -8.65 13.61
C ASP A 263 -10.16 -8.30 12.17
N ALA A 264 -9.15 -8.12 11.31
CA ALA A 264 -9.35 -7.79 9.90
C ALA A 264 -9.76 -8.98 9.02
N ALA A 265 -9.52 -10.23 9.47
CA ALA A 265 -9.77 -11.44 8.69
C ALA A 265 -11.13 -12.10 8.99
N LEU A 266 -11.80 -11.72 10.07
CA LEU A 266 -13.12 -12.23 10.46
C LEU A 266 -14.25 -11.36 9.90
N ASP A 267 -15.37 -11.99 9.53
CA ASP A 267 -16.56 -11.26 9.05
C ASP A 267 -17.27 -10.50 10.19
N ASP A 268 -17.29 -11.07 11.40
CA ASP A 268 -17.85 -10.47 12.62
C ASP A 268 -16.83 -10.57 13.77
N PRO A 269 -15.80 -9.69 13.78
CA PRO A 269 -14.73 -9.76 14.76
C PRO A 269 -15.21 -9.31 16.16
N PRO A 270 -14.89 -10.08 17.22
CA PRO A 270 -15.16 -9.63 18.58
C PRO A 270 -14.45 -8.32 18.91
N THR A 271 -15.16 -7.38 19.53
CA THR A 271 -14.65 -6.03 19.85
C THR A 271 -13.44 -6.04 20.80
N TRP A 272 -13.20 -7.13 21.54
CA TRP A 272 -12.06 -7.27 22.43
C TRP A 272 -10.73 -7.43 21.69
N LEU A 273 -10.72 -7.85 20.41
CA LEU A 273 -9.48 -8.07 19.65
C LEU A 273 -8.62 -6.79 19.59
N LEU A 274 -9.24 -5.67 19.21
CA LEU A 274 -8.56 -4.37 19.19
C LEU A 274 -8.15 -3.92 20.60
N ALA A 275 -9.06 -3.99 21.57
CA ALA A 275 -8.80 -3.51 22.94
C ALA A 275 -7.65 -4.27 23.60
N ASP A 276 -7.62 -5.59 23.44
CA ASP A 276 -6.59 -6.46 24.02
C ASP A 276 -5.25 -6.29 23.26
N ALA A 277 -5.26 -6.03 21.95
CA ALA A 277 -4.06 -5.66 21.19
C ALA A 277 -3.43 -4.35 21.70
N GLN A 278 -4.25 -3.31 21.94
CA GLN A 278 -3.79 -2.05 22.52
C GLN A 278 -3.22 -2.25 23.93
N ALA A 279 -3.83 -3.12 24.73
CA ALA A 279 -3.38 -3.41 26.08
C ALA A 279 -2.05 -4.18 26.13
N LEU A 280 -1.88 -5.21 25.30
CA LEU A 280 -0.61 -5.93 25.16
C LEU A 280 0.51 -5.01 24.67
N PHE A 281 0.23 -4.17 23.66
CA PHE A 281 1.18 -3.17 23.17
C PHE A 281 1.59 -2.22 24.29
N GLY A 282 0.61 -1.69 25.05
CA GLY A 282 0.87 -0.81 26.19
C GLY A 282 1.72 -1.47 27.27
N ALA A 283 1.41 -2.71 27.64
CA ALA A 283 2.18 -3.48 28.62
C ALA A 283 3.62 -3.74 28.15
N ALA A 284 3.81 -4.08 26.87
CA ALA A 284 5.13 -4.28 26.29
C ALA A 284 5.96 -2.99 26.31
N VAL A 285 5.36 -1.84 26.00
CA VAL A 285 6.04 -0.54 26.13
C VAL A 285 6.39 -0.25 27.59
N GLN A 286 5.45 -0.43 28.52
CA GLN A 286 5.62 -0.10 29.94
C GLN A 286 6.72 -0.94 30.61
N HIS A 287 6.74 -2.25 30.34
CA HIS A 287 7.62 -3.19 31.03
C HIS A 287 8.85 -3.59 30.23
N GLY A 288 8.85 -3.32 28.92
CA GLY A 288 9.90 -3.78 28.01
C GLY A 288 10.81 -2.68 27.49
N TRP A 289 10.28 -1.50 27.14
CA TRP A 289 11.05 -0.47 26.43
C TRP A 289 11.85 0.41 27.38
N ALA A 290 13.17 0.40 27.25
CA ALA A 290 14.09 1.27 27.97
C ALA A 290 13.98 1.26 29.51
N VAL A 291 13.48 0.16 30.05
CA VAL A 291 13.20 -0.06 31.48
C VAL A 291 14.45 -0.20 32.35
N ASP A 292 15.62 -0.45 31.75
CA ASP A 292 16.92 -0.47 32.41
C ASP A 292 17.74 0.81 32.15
N GLY A 293 17.11 1.85 31.58
CA GLY A 293 17.75 3.14 31.28
C GLY A 293 18.49 3.20 29.94
N LYS A 294 18.43 2.17 29.10
CA LYS A 294 19.01 2.15 27.74
C LYS A 294 17.93 1.91 26.68
N PRO A 295 17.94 2.59 25.52
CA PRO A 295 16.99 2.31 24.44
C PRO A 295 16.95 0.83 24.05
N GLY A 296 15.80 0.35 23.58
CA GLY A 296 15.60 -1.06 23.21
C GLY A 296 14.71 -1.82 24.18
N PHE A 297 14.08 -2.87 23.68
CA PHE A 297 13.28 -3.79 24.49
C PHE A 297 14.15 -4.83 25.18
N VAL A 298 13.93 -5.07 26.48
CA VAL A 298 14.50 -6.24 27.16
C VAL A 298 13.82 -7.53 26.67
N TYR A 299 14.51 -8.66 26.79
CA TYR A 299 14.01 -9.95 26.31
C TYR A 299 12.86 -10.48 27.17
N THR A 300 13.05 -10.54 28.49
CA THR A 300 12.02 -11.04 29.42
C THR A 300 11.86 -10.19 30.68
N VAL A 301 10.68 -10.32 31.29
CA VAL A 301 10.35 -9.72 32.59
C VAL A 301 9.73 -10.75 33.53
N ASP A 302 9.83 -10.51 34.85
CA ASP A 302 9.14 -11.31 35.85
C ASP A 302 7.65 -10.92 36.00
N TRP A 303 6.93 -11.61 36.89
CA TRP A 303 5.50 -11.36 37.14
C TRP A 303 5.21 -10.05 37.92
N GLN A 304 6.24 -9.25 38.23
CA GLN A 304 6.10 -7.87 38.72
C GLN A 304 6.49 -6.85 37.62
N GLY A 305 6.75 -7.32 36.40
CA GLY A 305 7.16 -6.49 35.27
C GLY A 305 8.59 -5.97 35.39
N ARG A 306 9.45 -6.61 36.18
CA ARG A 306 10.87 -6.24 36.32
C ARG A 306 11.71 -7.00 35.30
N PRO A 307 12.71 -6.37 34.66
CA PRO A 307 13.58 -7.04 33.69
C PRO A 307 14.33 -8.24 34.29
N VAL A 308 14.36 -9.35 33.56
CA VAL A 308 15.13 -10.56 33.93
C VAL A 308 16.29 -10.74 32.95
N VAL A 309 16.00 -10.97 31.68
CA VAL A 309 17.02 -11.03 30.62
C VAL A 309 17.00 -9.71 29.86
N THR A 310 18.06 -8.92 30.01
CA THR A 310 18.15 -7.55 29.46
C THR A 310 18.81 -7.48 28.08
N ALA A 311 19.15 -8.62 27.48
CA ALA A 311 19.59 -8.67 26.08
C ALA A 311 18.49 -8.13 25.15
N ARG A 312 18.91 -7.53 24.03
CA ARG A 312 18.03 -6.97 22.99
C ARG A 312 18.04 -7.90 21.80
N MET A 313 16.91 -8.54 21.53
CA MET A 313 16.76 -9.43 20.38
C MET A 313 16.16 -8.67 19.20
N HIS A 314 16.70 -8.87 18.00
CA HIS A 314 16.27 -8.12 16.81
C HIS A 314 14.79 -8.38 16.48
N TRP A 315 14.32 -9.61 16.71
CA TRP A 315 12.96 -10.02 16.41
C TRP A 315 11.94 -9.29 17.31
N VAL A 316 12.30 -8.97 18.56
CA VAL A 316 11.44 -8.16 19.45
C VAL A 316 11.21 -6.77 18.87
N ALA A 317 12.27 -6.14 18.34
CA ALA A 317 12.16 -4.84 17.69
C ALA A 317 11.38 -4.92 16.36
N ALA A 318 11.57 -5.99 15.58
CA ALA A 318 10.84 -6.26 14.34
C ALA A 318 9.33 -6.40 14.59
N GLU A 319 8.93 -7.19 15.58
CA GLU A 319 7.52 -7.34 15.97
C GLU A 319 6.94 -6.05 16.54
N ALA A 320 7.73 -5.27 17.29
CA ALA A 320 7.29 -3.98 17.81
C ALA A 320 6.95 -2.97 16.69
N VAL A 321 7.80 -2.82 15.66
CA VAL A 321 7.48 -1.93 14.53
C VAL A 321 6.27 -2.43 13.73
N ALA A 322 6.13 -3.75 13.57
CA ALA A 322 5.01 -4.33 12.86
C ALA A 322 3.68 -4.13 13.63
N ALA A 323 3.68 -4.30 14.95
CA ALA A 323 2.52 -4.06 15.81
C ALA A 323 2.13 -2.57 15.86
N ALA A 324 3.11 -1.67 15.97
CA ALA A 324 2.87 -0.22 15.91
C ALA A 324 2.24 0.20 14.58
N ALA A 325 2.75 -0.35 13.47
CA ALA A 325 2.19 -0.11 12.15
C ALA A 325 0.75 -0.63 12.02
N ALA A 326 0.49 -1.85 12.50
CA ALA A 326 -0.86 -2.44 12.47
C ALA A 326 -1.86 -1.63 13.30
N LEU A 327 -1.48 -1.21 14.51
CA LEU A 327 -2.31 -0.37 15.37
C LEU A 327 -2.59 0.98 14.72
N PHE A 328 -1.57 1.65 14.19
CA PHE A 328 -1.75 2.92 13.47
C PHE A 328 -2.71 2.77 12.29
N ARG A 329 -2.56 1.72 11.48
CA ARG A 329 -3.45 1.44 10.34
C ARG A 329 -4.89 1.20 10.79
N ARG A 330 -5.08 0.53 11.94
CA ARG A 330 -6.41 0.17 12.45
C ARG A 330 -7.13 1.32 13.17
N THR A 331 -6.39 2.21 13.84
CA THR A 331 -6.97 3.24 14.72
C THR A 331 -6.78 4.67 14.22
N GLY A 332 -5.76 4.93 13.40
CA GLY A 332 -5.34 6.28 13.01
C GLY A 332 -4.67 7.09 14.13
N GLU A 333 -4.40 6.49 15.30
CA GLU A 333 -3.86 7.22 16.44
C GLU A 333 -2.37 7.56 16.26
N PRO A 334 -1.98 8.86 16.28
CA PRO A 334 -0.61 9.28 16.00
C PRO A 334 0.46 8.73 16.96
N ALA A 335 0.07 8.31 18.17
CA ALA A 335 1.00 7.76 19.16
C ALA A 335 1.72 6.49 18.66
N TYR A 336 1.02 5.64 17.90
CA TYR A 336 1.60 4.41 17.35
C TYR A 336 2.61 4.73 16.24
N GLU A 337 2.34 5.75 15.43
CA GLU A 337 3.27 6.24 14.42
C GLU A 337 4.57 6.78 15.05
N MET A 338 4.44 7.52 16.16
CA MET A 338 5.61 8.03 16.89
C MET A 338 6.48 6.90 17.43
N TRP A 339 5.86 5.83 17.95
CA TRP A 339 6.58 4.62 18.37
C TRP A 339 7.25 3.91 17.20
N TYR A 340 6.54 3.76 16.08
CA TYR A 340 7.05 3.20 14.85
C TYR A 340 8.33 3.92 14.37
N ARG A 341 8.33 5.26 14.29
CA ARG A 341 9.53 6.04 13.93
C ARG A 341 10.68 5.78 14.90
N ARG A 342 10.40 5.87 16.20
CA ARG A 342 11.40 5.70 17.26
C ARG A 342 12.09 4.34 17.18
N TRP A 343 11.33 3.29 16.91
CA TRP A 343 11.87 1.93 16.84
C TRP A 343 12.58 1.66 15.52
N TRP A 344 12.14 2.21 14.39
CA TRP A 344 12.93 2.18 13.15
C TRP A 344 14.27 2.88 13.29
N GLN A 345 14.31 4.03 13.97
CA GLN A 345 15.56 4.71 14.28
C GLN A 345 16.48 3.82 15.13
N HIS A 346 15.96 3.22 16.21
CA HIS A 346 16.73 2.30 17.04
C HIS A 346 17.24 1.07 16.28
N ILE A 347 16.42 0.47 15.42
CA ILE A 347 16.80 -0.63 14.54
C ILE A 347 17.95 -0.20 13.63
N GLY A 348 17.83 0.95 12.97
CA GLY A 348 18.87 1.48 12.09
C GLY A 348 20.19 1.76 12.79
N GLU A 349 20.15 2.24 14.04
CA GLU A 349 21.32 2.60 14.84
C GLU A 349 22.00 1.38 15.50
N SER A 350 21.22 0.39 15.95
CA SER A 350 21.72 -0.65 16.87
C SER A 350 21.69 -2.06 16.29
N PHE A 351 20.69 -2.38 15.45
CA PHE A 351 20.52 -3.73 14.91
C PHE A 351 21.04 -3.87 13.49
N ARG A 352 20.85 -2.86 12.63
CA ARG A 352 21.23 -2.93 11.23
C ARG A 352 22.76 -3.03 11.07
N ASP A 353 23.24 -4.16 10.56
CA ASP A 353 24.65 -4.34 10.25
C ASP A 353 24.92 -3.88 8.82
N ALA A 354 25.45 -2.67 8.68
CA ALA A 354 25.80 -2.08 7.40
C ALA A 354 27.10 -2.65 6.79
N VAL A 355 27.90 -3.37 7.57
CA VAL A 355 29.23 -3.88 7.17
C VAL A 355 29.12 -5.30 6.66
N ASP A 356 28.65 -6.23 7.50
CA ASP A 356 28.58 -7.66 7.15
C ASP A 356 27.19 -8.07 6.63
N GLY A 357 26.21 -7.15 6.59
CA GLY A 357 24.87 -7.40 6.05
C GLY A 357 23.85 -7.93 7.07
N SER A 358 22.57 -7.90 6.74
CA SER A 358 21.45 -8.26 7.64
C SER A 358 21.42 -7.46 8.96
N TRP A 359 20.73 -7.95 9.99
CA TRP A 359 20.64 -7.37 11.33
C TRP A 359 21.45 -8.23 12.32
N HIS A 360 22.09 -7.60 13.31
CA HIS A 360 22.66 -8.29 14.46
C HIS A 360 21.55 -9.03 15.20
N HIS A 361 21.72 -10.32 15.47
CA HIS A 361 20.63 -11.10 16.06
C HIS A 361 20.35 -10.71 17.53
N GLU A 362 21.41 -10.39 18.28
CA GLU A 362 21.39 -10.10 19.71
C GLU A 362 22.35 -8.95 20.04
N LEU A 363 21.89 -8.02 20.87
CA LEU A 363 22.70 -6.98 21.50
C LEU A 363 22.72 -7.16 23.02
N ASP A 364 23.81 -6.76 23.65
CA ASP A 364 23.91 -6.67 25.11
C ASP A 364 23.05 -5.53 25.68
N ALA A 365 23.02 -5.40 27.01
CA ALA A 365 22.26 -4.35 27.69
C ALA A 365 22.72 -2.91 27.35
N ASN A 366 23.87 -2.75 26.68
CA ASN A 366 24.40 -1.46 26.23
C ASN A 366 24.22 -1.25 24.72
N ASN A 367 23.39 -2.05 24.05
CA ASN A 367 23.18 -2.03 22.60
C ASN A 367 24.45 -2.31 21.78
N ARG A 368 25.34 -3.18 22.29
CA ARG A 368 26.49 -3.68 21.53
C ARG A 368 26.23 -5.09 21.01
N PRO A 369 26.54 -5.39 19.74
CA PRO A 369 26.37 -6.75 19.21
C PRO A 369 27.08 -7.80 20.06
N THR A 370 26.34 -8.85 20.42
CA THR A 370 26.84 -9.98 21.20
C THR A 370 26.38 -11.30 20.57
N ALA A 371 26.66 -12.42 21.21
CA ALA A 371 26.23 -13.75 20.78
C ALA A 371 26.05 -14.67 22.01
N GLY A 372 25.32 -14.17 23.01
CA GLY A 372 25.11 -14.89 24.27
C GLY A 372 24.10 -16.02 24.10
N VAL A 373 22.86 -15.65 23.78
CA VAL A 373 21.76 -16.59 23.52
C VAL A 373 21.80 -17.10 22.08
N TRP A 374 22.07 -16.21 21.12
CA TRP A 374 22.03 -16.52 19.69
C TRP A 374 23.30 -16.06 18.97
N ALA A 375 24.00 -17.02 18.36
CA ALA A 375 25.20 -16.74 17.56
C ALA A 375 24.89 -16.66 16.06
N GLY A 376 25.54 -15.75 15.34
CA GLY A 376 25.37 -15.59 13.89
C GLY A 376 24.12 -14.78 13.54
N LYS A 377 23.58 -14.99 12.34
CA LYS A 377 22.39 -14.32 11.80
C LYS A 377 21.51 -15.33 11.06
N PRO A 378 21.00 -16.36 11.77
CA PRO A 378 20.53 -17.61 11.16
C PRO A 378 19.36 -17.45 10.20
N ASP A 379 18.37 -16.62 10.53
CA ASP A 379 17.19 -16.39 9.70
C ASP A 379 16.90 -14.91 9.50
N LEU A 380 16.06 -14.64 8.50
CA LEU A 380 15.66 -13.29 8.08
C LEU A 380 14.16 -13.03 8.27
N TYR A 381 13.45 -13.99 8.87
CA TYR A 381 11.99 -14.06 8.87
C TYR A 381 11.38 -12.77 9.44
N HIS A 382 11.66 -12.46 10.71
CA HIS A 382 11.09 -11.28 11.36
C HIS A 382 11.56 -9.97 10.71
N ALA A 383 12.85 -9.86 10.37
CA ALA A 383 13.41 -8.64 9.78
C ALA A 383 12.80 -8.32 8.41
N VAL A 384 12.62 -9.32 7.54
CA VAL A 384 11.97 -9.14 6.22
C VAL A 384 10.48 -8.84 6.38
N GLN A 385 9.79 -9.47 7.33
CA GLN A 385 8.38 -9.15 7.57
C GLN A 385 8.20 -7.71 8.07
N ALA A 386 9.07 -7.24 8.96
CA ALA A 386 9.03 -5.88 9.49
C ALA A 386 9.13 -4.81 8.39
N THR A 387 9.86 -5.07 7.30
CA THR A 387 9.98 -4.12 6.18
C THR A 387 8.78 -4.12 5.24
N LEU A 388 7.91 -5.14 5.32
CA LEU A 388 6.81 -5.34 4.36
C LEU A 388 5.44 -5.09 4.99
N LEU A 389 5.20 -5.62 6.18
CA LEU A 389 3.91 -5.53 6.88
C LEU A 389 3.33 -4.11 6.99
N PRO A 390 4.11 -3.04 7.25
CA PRO A 390 3.56 -1.69 7.39
C PRO A 390 2.80 -1.15 6.16
N HIS A 391 3.02 -1.77 5.00
CA HIS A 391 2.44 -1.37 3.73
C HIS A 391 1.46 -2.39 3.14
N LEU A 392 1.14 -3.46 3.86
CA LEU A 392 0.23 -4.50 3.40
C LEU A 392 -1.11 -4.41 4.17
N PRO A 393 -2.23 -4.83 3.55
CA PRO A 393 -3.50 -4.93 4.26
C PRO A 393 -3.42 -5.91 5.43
N LEU A 394 -4.14 -5.62 6.51
CA LEU A 394 -4.20 -6.49 7.69
C LEU A 394 -5.02 -7.77 7.46
N SER A 395 -6.02 -7.73 6.57
CA SER A 395 -6.98 -8.81 6.34
C SER A 395 -6.41 -10.03 5.59
N ARG A 396 -5.13 -9.97 5.19
CA ARG A 396 -4.46 -11.00 4.42
C ARG A 396 -3.10 -11.33 5.04
N SER A 397 -2.75 -12.61 5.00
CA SER A 397 -1.41 -13.09 5.26
C SER A 397 -0.42 -12.46 4.26
N LEU A 398 0.81 -12.30 4.72
CA LEU A 398 1.85 -11.56 3.99
C LEU A 398 2.03 -12.04 2.55
N ALA A 399 2.12 -13.37 2.34
CA ALA A 399 2.32 -13.95 1.01
C ALA A 399 1.12 -13.66 0.08
N VAL A 400 -0.12 -13.83 0.57
CA VAL A 400 -1.32 -13.55 -0.22
C VAL A 400 -1.43 -12.07 -0.54
N ALA A 401 -1.18 -11.18 0.43
CA ALA A 401 -1.18 -9.74 0.23
C ALA A 401 -0.18 -9.28 -0.85
N LEU A 402 1.02 -9.89 -0.88
CA LEU A 402 2.02 -9.63 -1.93
C LEU A 402 1.60 -10.19 -3.29
N ARG A 403 0.97 -11.38 -3.32
CA ARG A 403 0.42 -11.95 -4.55
C ARG A 403 -0.71 -11.09 -5.10
N GLU A 404 -1.65 -10.65 -4.26
CA GLU A 404 -2.75 -9.78 -4.68
C GLU A 404 -2.23 -8.45 -5.20
N ARG A 405 -1.16 -7.89 -4.61
CA ARG A 405 -0.46 -6.71 -5.17
C ARG A 405 0.23 -6.93 -6.51
N THR A 406 0.58 -8.17 -6.85
CA THR A 406 1.23 -8.52 -8.12
C THR A 406 0.26 -9.09 -9.15
N ALA A 407 -0.89 -9.61 -8.71
CA ALA A 407 -1.96 -10.20 -9.51
C ALA A 407 -3.07 -9.21 -9.84
N ASP A 408 -3.28 -8.20 -9.00
CA ASP A 408 -3.87 -6.92 -9.37
C ASP A 408 -2.69 -6.00 -9.67
N PRO A 409 -2.24 -5.90 -10.93
CA PRO A 409 -1.22 -4.93 -11.29
C PRO A 409 -1.92 -3.60 -11.21
N ARG A 410 -2.17 -3.08 -10.01
CA ARG A 410 -2.33 -1.65 -9.88
C ARG A 410 -1.04 -1.09 -10.44
N PRO A 411 -1.09 -0.45 -11.60
CA PRO A 411 0.09 0.14 -12.16
C PRO A 411 0.64 1.10 -11.09
N ASP A 412 1.96 1.23 -10.98
CA ASP A 412 2.58 2.22 -10.09
C ASP A 412 2.04 3.65 -10.37
N THR A 413 1.38 3.81 -11.52
CA THR A 413 0.57 4.95 -11.95
C THR A 413 -0.93 4.62 -11.92
N THR A 414 -1.74 5.41 -11.22
CA THR A 414 -3.21 5.32 -11.28
C THR A 414 -3.78 6.07 -12.50
N LEU A 415 -3.26 7.26 -12.81
CA LEU A 415 -3.75 8.13 -13.88
C LEU A 415 -2.63 8.49 -14.87
N ALA A 416 -2.86 8.25 -16.15
CA ALA A 416 -2.08 8.85 -17.23
C ALA A 416 -2.83 10.04 -17.81
N VAL A 417 -2.15 11.17 -17.95
CA VAL A 417 -2.70 12.38 -18.56
C VAL A 417 -1.98 12.66 -19.87
N LEU A 418 -2.69 12.63 -20.98
CA LEU A 418 -2.15 12.92 -22.31
C LEU A 418 -2.62 14.30 -22.76
N GLY A 419 -1.67 15.21 -23.01
CA GLY A 419 -2.01 16.51 -23.57
C GLY A 419 -0.90 17.56 -23.50
N GLU A 420 -1.31 18.83 -23.50
CA GLU A 420 -0.40 19.97 -23.61
C GLU A 420 0.07 20.57 -22.28
N ASN A 421 1.18 21.32 -22.37
CA ASN A 421 1.59 22.33 -21.41
C ASN A 421 1.54 23.69 -22.09
N VAL A 422 1.18 24.74 -21.36
CA VAL A 422 1.16 26.11 -21.91
C VAL A 422 1.79 27.04 -20.88
N ILE A 423 2.63 27.98 -21.31
CA ILE A 423 3.12 29.02 -20.42
C ILE A 423 2.16 30.20 -20.46
N ASP A 424 1.49 30.43 -19.35
CA ASP A 424 0.67 31.61 -19.14
C ASP A 424 1.58 32.80 -18.81
N LEU A 425 1.63 33.77 -19.72
CA LEU A 425 2.29 35.05 -19.52
C LEU A 425 1.26 36.01 -18.93
N VAL A 426 1.34 36.22 -17.62
CA VAL A 426 0.44 37.09 -16.86
C VAL A 426 1.14 38.42 -16.53
N PRO A 427 0.52 39.58 -16.76
CA PRO A 427 1.10 40.87 -16.39
C PRO A 427 1.52 40.93 -14.92
N ASP A 428 2.68 41.51 -14.65
CA ASP A 428 3.10 41.86 -13.30
C ASP A 428 2.43 43.20 -12.90
N PRO A 429 1.66 43.26 -11.81
CA PRO A 429 1.02 44.51 -11.39
C PRO A 429 2.02 45.64 -11.04
N GLU A 430 3.28 45.29 -10.74
CA GLU A 430 4.28 46.23 -10.26
C GLU A 430 5.27 46.69 -11.35
N SER A 431 5.17 46.16 -12.58
CA SER A 431 6.11 46.50 -13.68
C SER A 431 5.53 46.24 -15.08
N ASP A 432 6.18 46.75 -16.13
CA ASP A 432 5.86 46.42 -17.52
C ASP A 432 6.34 45.00 -17.95
N SER A 433 6.47 44.07 -17.00
CA SER A 433 6.95 42.72 -17.25
C SER A 433 5.82 41.67 -17.16
N TYR A 434 6.07 40.49 -17.72
CA TYR A 434 5.17 39.34 -17.62
C TYR A 434 5.79 38.25 -16.75
N ARG A 435 4.98 37.66 -15.88
CA ARG A 435 5.31 36.45 -15.14
C ARG A 435 4.94 35.24 -15.98
N ALA A 436 5.93 34.39 -16.24
CA ALA A 436 5.75 33.14 -16.97
C ALA A 436 5.42 31.98 -16.01
N LEU A 437 4.15 31.60 -16.00
CA LEU A 437 3.59 30.55 -15.15
C LEU A 437 3.32 29.31 -16.01
N PRO A 438 3.91 28.14 -15.69
CA PRO A 438 3.54 26.91 -16.39
C PRO A 438 2.10 26.55 -16.07
N GLY A 439 1.34 26.21 -17.11
CA GLY A 439 -0.08 25.94 -17.17
C GLY A 439 -0.39 24.89 -18.24
N GLY A 440 -1.56 24.99 -18.88
CA GLY A 440 -2.10 23.97 -19.78
C GLY A 440 -3.07 23.05 -19.06
N SER A 441 -4.22 22.76 -19.69
CA SER A 441 -5.32 22.09 -19.00
C SER A 441 -4.96 20.66 -18.58
N PRO A 442 -4.44 19.79 -19.45
CA PRO A 442 -3.99 18.46 -19.06
C PRO A 442 -2.87 18.51 -18.01
N ALA A 443 -1.91 19.43 -18.13
CA ALA A 443 -0.86 19.61 -17.12
C ALA A 443 -1.43 20.02 -15.74
N ASN A 444 -2.44 20.89 -15.72
CA ASN A 444 -3.14 21.29 -14.50
C ASN A 444 -3.91 20.11 -13.87
N VAL A 445 -4.56 19.27 -14.69
CA VAL A 445 -5.20 18.03 -14.22
C VAL A 445 -4.16 17.10 -13.58
N ALA A 446 -3.01 16.92 -14.22
CA ALA A 446 -1.95 16.05 -13.70
C ALA A 446 -1.41 16.53 -12.34
N VAL A 447 -1.12 17.83 -12.23
CA VAL A 447 -0.66 18.46 -10.98
C VAL A 447 -1.71 18.35 -9.89
N ALA A 448 -2.98 18.66 -10.21
CA ALA A 448 -4.08 18.57 -9.25
C ALA A 448 -4.29 17.13 -8.76
N ALA A 449 -4.31 16.14 -9.66
CA ALA A 449 -4.49 14.73 -9.30
C ALA A 449 -3.37 14.25 -8.38
N SER A 450 -2.12 14.57 -8.72
CA SER A 450 -0.95 14.22 -7.91
C SER A 450 -0.99 14.84 -6.51
N ARG A 451 -1.29 16.15 -6.40
CA ARG A 451 -1.45 16.84 -5.10
C ARG A 451 -2.59 16.29 -4.25
N LEU A 452 -3.62 15.73 -4.88
CA LEU A 452 -4.75 15.08 -4.22
C LEU A 452 -4.47 13.62 -3.82
N GLY A 453 -3.25 13.11 -4.08
CA GLY A 453 -2.77 11.80 -3.64
C GLY A 453 -2.91 10.68 -4.68
N MET A 454 -3.25 11.00 -5.93
CA MET A 454 -3.35 10.01 -7.01
C MET A 454 -2.01 9.88 -7.73
N ALA A 455 -1.46 8.66 -7.81
CA ALA A 455 -0.24 8.41 -8.57
C ALA A 455 -0.46 8.72 -10.05
N THR A 456 0.23 9.74 -10.57
CA THR A 456 -0.08 10.34 -11.86
C THR A 456 1.16 10.44 -12.74
N THR A 457 1.04 10.12 -14.03
CA THR A 457 2.06 10.35 -15.04
C THR A 457 1.54 11.29 -16.13
N MET A 458 2.45 12.05 -16.74
CA MET A 458 2.13 12.94 -17.85
C MET A 458 2.73 12.38 -19.15
N ILE A 459 1.91 12.31 -20.20
CA ILE A 459 2.31 12.01 -21.58
C ILE A 459 2.23 13.34 -22.33
N ALA A 460 3.37 14.01 -22.49
CA ALA A 460 3.44 15.32 -23.11
C ALA A 460 4.74 15.53 -23.88
N ARG A 461 4.68 16.32 -24.94
CA ARG A 461 5.86 16.90 -25.58
C ARG A 461 6.25 18.14 -24.80
N VAL A 462 7.51 18.23 -24.37
CA VAL A 462 8.02 19.37 -23.60
C VAL A 462 9.23 19.94 -24.32
N ALA A 463 9.17 21.24 -24.62
CA ALA A 463 10.24 21.94 -25.32
C ALA A 463 11.59 21.80 -24.59
N ASP A 464 12.67 21.81 -25.37
CA ASP A 464 14.04 21.95 -24.88
C ASP A 464 14.43 23.44 -24.78
N ASP A 465 13.66 24.19 -23.98
CA ASP A 465 13.91 25.60 -23.71
C ASP A 465 13.77 25.93 -22.21
N ALA A 466 14.00 27.20 -21.85
CA ALA A 466 13.90 27.66 -20.47
C ALA A 466 12.50 27.47 -19.87
N PHE A 467 11.46 27.48 -20.69
CA PHE A 467 10.08 27.27 -20.26
C PHE A 467 9.78 25.77 -20.08
N GLY A 468 10.26 24.90 -20.97
CA GLY A 468 10.19 23.46 -20.81
C GLY A 468 10.91 22.97 -19.55
N SER A 469 12.01 23.63 -19.17
CA SER A 469 12.65 23.39 -17.86
C SER A 469 11.73 23.75 -16.68
N ARG A 470 10.97 24.84 -16.77
CA ARG A 470 9.98 25.22 -15.74
C ARG A 470 8.80 24.25 -15.68
N VAL A 471 8.33 23.76 -16.83
CA VAL A 471 7.29 22.72 -16.91
C VAL A 471 7.74 21.46 -16.19
N ARG A 472 8.94 20.93 -16.50
CA ARG A 472 9.50 19.76 -15.80
C ARG A 472 9.64 20.02 -14.29
N GLY A 473 10.09 21.21 -13.90
CA GLY A 473 10.17 21.62 -12.50
C GLY A 473 8.80 21.63 -11.78
N ARG A 474 7.74 22.13 -12.43
CA ARG A 474 6.37 22.13 -11.88
C ARG A 474 5.83 20.71 -11.72
N LEU A 475 5.99 19.86 -12.75
CA LEU A 475 5.53 18.47 -12.73
C LEU A 475 6.27 17.67 -11.65
N GLY A 476 7.61 17.77 -11.61
CA GLY A 476 8.44 17.10 -10.60
C GLY A 476 8.17 17.61 -9.17
N GLY A 477 7.99 18.92 -9.00
CA GLY A 477 7.63 19.52 -7.70
C GLY A 477 6.24 19.11 -7.20
N ALA A 478 5.36 18.70 -8.10
CA ALA A 478 4.06 18.11 -7.78
C ALA A 478 4.10 16.57 -7.71
N SER A 479 5.27 15.94 -7.85
CA SER A 479 5.47 14.48 -7.86
C SER A 479 4.74 13.75 -9.00
N VAL A 480 4.52 14.41 -10.14
CA VAL A 480 4.04 13.75 -11.36
C VAL A 480 5.20 12.95 -11.98
N LEU A 481 4.95 11.69 -12.30
CA LEU A 481 5.93 10.78 -12.92
C LEU A 481 6.24 11.22 -14.35
N ASP A 482 7.52 11.38 -14.67
CA ASP A 482 8.03 12.02 -15.90
C ASP A 482 8.52 11.03 -16.98
N GLY A 483 8.35 9.72 -16.76
CA GLY A 483 8.86 8.66 -17.65
C GLY A 483 8.27 8.62 -19.06
N LEU A 484 7.28 9.45 -19.37
CA LEU A 484 6.60 9.55 -20.68
C LEU A 484 6.63 10.96 -21.27
N LEU A 485 7.50 11.85 -20.75
CA LEU A 485 7.75 13.15 -21.36
C LEU A 485 8.69 13.01 -22.57
N VAL A 486 8.34 13.66 -23.67
CA VAL A 486 9.11 13.66 -24.91
C VAL A 486 9.80 15.00 -25.08
N ASP A 487 11.13 14.98 -25.26
CA ASP A 487 11.91 16.18 -25.56
C ASP A 487 11.59 16.67 -26.97
N ALA A 488 11.03 17.87 -27.07
CA ALA A 488 10.66 18.49 -28.34
C ALA A 488 11.63 19.62 -28.72
N GLY A 489 12.14 19.58 -29.95
CA GLY A 489 12.97 20.68 -30.50
C GLY A 489 12.18 21.94 -30.87
N GLN A 490 10.84 21.89 -30.79
CA GLN A 490 9.96 23.04 -31.00
C GLN A 490 9.84 23.90 -29.74
N PRO A 491 9.58 25.21 -29.86
CA PRO A 491 9.45 26.10 -28.70
C PRO A 491 8.20 25.78 -27.86
N SER A 492 8.20 26.23 -26.61
CA SER A 492 7.03 26.13 -25.72
C SER A 492 5.82 26.94 -26.21
N SER A 493 4.61 26.42 -26.01
CA SER A 493 3.36 27.18 -26.22
C SER A 493 3.22 28.31 -25.21
N LEU A 494 2.76 29.48 -25.66
CA LEU A 494 2.50 30.62 -24.79
C LEU A 494 1.02 31.05 -24.87
N ALA A 495 0.45 31.45 -23.73
CA ALA A 495 -0.81 32.17 -23.66
C ALA A 495 -0.57 33.52 -22.99
N VAL A 496 -0.75 34.61 -23.72
CA VAL A 496 -0.53 35.97 -23.21
C VAL A 496 -1.84 36.52 -22.70
N ALA A 497 -1.93 36.75 -21.39
CA ALA A 497 -3.06 37.45 -20.79
C ALA A 497 -3.00 38.94 -21.18
N VAL A 498 -4.06 39.43 -21.82
CA VAL A 498 -4.23 40.81 -22.23
C VAL A 498 -5.49 41.39 -21.58
N PRO A 499 -5.48 42.66 -21.15
CA PRO A 499 -6.68 43.32 -20.65
C PRO A 499 -7.75 43.39 -21.74
N GLY A 500 -8.92 42.82 -21.49
CA GLY A 500 -10.11 42.90 -22.33
C GLY A 500 -10.80 44.27 -22.24
N ALA A 501 -11.65 44.57 -23.22
CA ALA A 501 -12.29 45.88 -23.35
C ALA A 501 -13.32 46.19 -22.24
N ASP A 502 -13.78 45.16 -21.53
CA ASP A 502 -14.76 45.17 -20.44
C ASP A 502 -14.13 44.91 -19.05
N GLY A 503 -12.79 44.86 -18.97
CA GLY A 503 -12.06 44.53 -17.74
C GLY A 503 -11.89 43.02 -17.50
N ALA A 504 -12.43 42.15 -18.35
CA ALA A 504 -12.11 40.72 -18.33
C ALA A 504 -10.68 40.47 -18.84
N THR A 505 -10.06 39.35 -18.47
CA THR A 505 -8.75 38.96 -19.02
C THR A 505 -8.96 38.11 -20.26
N GLU A 506 -8.52 38.60 -21.42
CA GLU A 506 -8.49 37.83 -22.67
C GLU A 506 -7.13 37.15 -22.83
N TYR A 507 -7.07 36.02 -23.55
CA TYR A 507 -5.82 35.30 -23.78
C TYR A 507 -5.51 35.22 -25.28
N THR A 508 -4.34 35.74 -25.66
CA THR A 508 -3.78 35.55 -27.00
C THR A 508 -2.81 34.37 -27.00
N PHE A 509 -3.13 33.33 -27.75
CA PHE A 509 -2.33 32.11 -27.81
C PHE A 509 -1.29 32.14 -28.93
N TRP A 510 -0.03 31.94 -28.54
CA TRP A 510 1.11 31.79 -29.43
C TRP A 510 1.49 30.33 -29.48
N VAL A 511 0.82 29.66 -30.38
CA VAL A 511 0.77 28.22 -30.42
C VAL A 511 1.41 27.70 -31.71
N GLU A 512 1.25 28.36 -32.85
CA GLU A 512 1.73 27.87 -34.15
C GLU A 512 3.20 27.39 -34.15
N GLY A 513 3.42 26.13 -34.54
CA GLY A 513 4.77 25.53 -34.61
C GLY A 513 5.44 25.16 -33.27
N THR A 514 4.71 25.12 -32.16
CA THR A 514 5.25 24.79 -30.81
C THR A 514 5.11 23.29 -30.45
N ALA A 515 5.70 22.88 -29.33
CA ALA A 515 5.89 21.48 -28.95
C ALA A 515 4.58 20.66 -28.80
N ASP A 516 3.54 21.23 -28.19
CA ASP A 516 2.58 20.47 -27.38
C ASP A 516 1.54 19.61 -28.14
N TRP A 517 1.36 19.81 -29.45
CA TRP A 517 0.43 19.04 -30.29
C TRP A 517 1.04 18.57 -31.60
N GLN A 518 2.36 18.65 -31.77
CA GLN A 518 3.04 18.12 -32.96
C GLN A 518 3.45 16.65 -32.75
N TRP A 519 2.48 15.84 -32.32
CA TRP A 519 2.70 14.42 -32.02
C TRP A 519 3.03 13.60 -33.28
N ALA A 520 3.93 12.64 -33.14
CA ALA A 520 4.08 11.49 -34.02
C ALA A 520 3.57 10.21 -33.32
N ASP A 521 3.04 9.25 -34.09
CA ASP A 521 2.54 7.98 -33.52
C ASP A 521 3.61 7.23 -32.71
N SER A 522 4.90 7.38 -33.06
CA SER A 522 6.02 6.75 -32.37
C SER A 522 6.39 7.38 -31.02
N GLU A 523 5.88 8.58 -30.74
CA GLU A 523 6.14 9.30 -29.47
C GLU A 523 5.15 8.90 -28.37
N LEU A 524 4.02 8.27 -28.73
CA LEU A 524 3.08 7.72 -27.75
C LEU A 524 3.44 6.28 -27.40
N PRO A 525 3.23 5.84 -26.14
CA PRO A 525 3.50 4.47 -25.74
C PRO A 525 2.61 3.49 -26.50
N GLU A 526 2.99 2.21 -26.57
CA GLU A 526 2.15 1.20 -27.23
C GLU A 526 0.79 1.04 -26.52
N ARG A 527 0.82 1.03 -25.18
CA ARG A 527 -0.33 0.99 -24.27
C ARG A 527 -0.08 1.86 -23.06
N VAL A 528 -1.15 2.36 -22.45
CA VAL A 528 -1.07 3.01 -21.15
C VAL A 528 -0.95 1.95 -20.04
N THR A 529 0.03 2.12 -19.16
CA THR A 529 0.14 1.34 -17.91
C THR A 529 -0.42 2.17 -16.76
N ALA A 530 -1.73 2.40 -16.76
CA ALA A 530 -2.48 3.17 -15.75
C ALA A 530 -3.90 2.58 -15.58
N GLN A 531 -4.65 2.94 -14.53
CA GLN A 531 -6.07 2.56 -14.40
C GLN A 531 -6.99 3.46 -15.24
N ALA A 532 -6.59 4.72 -15.41
CA ALA A 532 -7.33 5.70 -16.19
C ALA A 532 -6.42 6.49 -17.12
N LEU A 533 -7.00 6.91 -18.24
CA LEU A 533 -6.42 7.86 -19.20
C LEU A 533 -7.28 9.12 -19.22
N HIS A 534 -6.66 10.29 -19.04
CA HIS A 534 -7.29 11.58 -19.28
C HIS A 534 -6.75 12.23 -20.54
N VAL A 535 -7.65 12.77 -21.37
CA VAL A 535 -7.34 13.53 -22.58
C VAL A 535 -8.23 14.77 -22.65
N GLY A 536 -7.78 15.83 -23.32
CA GLY A 536 -8.60 17.03 -23.48
C GLY A 536 -7.88 18.20 -24.12
N SER A 537 -8.59 19.32 -24.24
CA SER A 537 -8.04 20.65 -24.57
C SER A 537 -7.20 20.65 -25.87
N LEU A 538 -6.23 21.56 -26.00
CA LEU A 538 -5.54 21.89 -27.26
C LEU A 538 -4.97 20.66 -27.98
N ALA A 539 -4.36 19.72 -27.26
CA ALA A 539 -3.79 18.52 -27.84
C ALA A 539 -4.82 17.62 -28.54
N ALA A 540 -6.08 17.64 -28.11
CA ALA A 540 -7.17 16.87 -28.71
C ALA A 540 -7.76 17.53 -29.98
N TYR A 541 -7.52 18.82 -30.20
CA TYR A 541 -8.15 19.59 -31.28
C TYR A 541 -7.19 20.12 -32.36
N ARG A 542 -5.89 20.29 -32.06
CA ARG A 542 -4.93 20.88 -33.00
C ARG A 542 -4.21 19.84 -33.86
N GLU A 543 -4.21 20.09 -35.17
CA GLU A 543 -3.39 19.34 -36.12
C GLU A 543 -1.89 19.67 -36.00
N PRO A 544 -1.00 18.70 -36.30
CA PRO A 544 -1.28 17.33 -36.76
C PRO A 544 -1.55 16.32 -35.62
N GLY A 545 -1.36 16.70 -34.36
CA GLY A 545 -1.39 15.75 -33.23
C GLY A 545 -2.78 15.28 -32.85
N ALA A 546 -3.85 16.04 -33.13
CA ALA A 546 -5.21 15.62 -32.84
C ALA A 546 -5.56 14.27 -33.47
N ASP A 547 -5.14 14.02 -34.71
CA ASP A 547 -5.32 12.72 -35.38
C ASP A 547 -4.54 11.58 -34.70
N VAL A 548 -3.35 11.88 -34.14
CA VAL A 548 -2.52 10.92 -33.40
C VAL A 548 -3.17 10.57 -32.06
N VAL A 549 -3.62 11.59 -31.31
CA VAL A 549 -4.35 11.43 -30.04
C VAL A 549 -5.64 10.63 -30.26
N ALA A 550 -6.42 10.93 -31.31
CA ALA A 550 -7.65 10.20 -31.61
C ALA A 550 -7.40 8.72 -31.92
N ARG A 551 -6.34 8.39 -32.69
CA ARG A 551 -5.92 7.00 -32.92
C ARG A 551 -5.50 6.30 -31.63
N PHE A 552 -4.76 6.99 -30.77
CA PHE A 552 -4.31 6.46 -29.49
C PHE A 552 -5.49 6.15 -28.56
N VAL A 553 -6.40 7.11 -28.37
CA VAL A 553 -7.60 6.93 -27.54
C VAL A 553 -8.47 5.79 -28.07
N ARG A 554 -8.65 5.68 -29.39
CA ARG A 554 -9.38 4.56 -30.01
C ARG A 554 -8.71 3.22 -29.72
N ARG A 555 -7.38 3.15 -29.75
CA ARG A 555 -6.60 1.95 -29.45
C ARG A 555 -6.73 1.54 -27.99
N GLU A 556 -6.61 2.48 -27.05
CA GLU A 556 -6.80 2.21 -25.62
C GLU A 556 -8.23 1.75 -25.32
N HIS A 557 -9.23 2.41 -25.92
CA HIS A 557 -10.64 2.05 -25.78
C HIS A 557 -10.90 0.62 -26.27
N ALA A 558 -10.40 0.27 -27.46
CA ALA A 558 -10.51 -1.09 -28.00
C ALA A 558 -9.77 -2.14 -27.14
N GLY A 559 -8.74 -1.73 -26.41
CA GLY A 559 -8.04 -2.59 -25.46
C GLY A 559 -8.84 -2.90 -24.19
N GLY A 560 -9.79 -2.05 -23.82
CA GLY A 560 -10.76 -2.28 -22.74
C GLY A 560 -10.16 -2.33 -21.32
N ALA A 561 -8.89 -1.97 -21.14
CA ALA A 561 -8.19 -2.10 -19.86
C ALA A 561 -8.30 -0.86 -18.95
N VAL A 562 -8.57 0.32 -19.53
CA VAL A 562 -8.50 1.61 -18.82
C VAL A 562 -9.81 2.38 -18.88
N SER A 563 -10.12 3.13 -17.82
CA SER A 563 -11.18 4.13 -17.84
C SER A 563 -10.70 5.37 -18.59
N ILE A 564 -11.36 5.75 -19.69
CA ILE A 564 -10.97 6.91 -20.51
C ILE A 564 -11.86 8.09 -20.15
N SER A 565 -11.23 9.20 -19.79
CA SER A 565 -11.89 10.44 -19.45
C SER A 565 -11.53 11.57 -20.42
N PHE A 566 -12.49 12.44 -20.71
CA PHE A 566 -12.35 13.50 -21.70
C PHE A 566 -12.91 14.83 -21.21
N ASP A 567 -12.12 15.89 -21.36
CA ASP A 567 -12.55 17.27 -21.17
C ASP A 567 -12.34 18.07 -22.46
N PRO A 568 -13.40 18.41 -23.22
CA PRO A 568 -13.30 19.23 -24.42
C PRO A 568 -12.53 20.54 -24.20
N ASN A 569 -12.77 21.21 -23.05
CA ASN A 569 -12.17 22.48 -22.65
C ASN A 569 -11.88 23.42 -23.83
N ILE A 570 -12.94 23.87 -24.50
CA ILE A 570 -12.83 24.50 -25.82
C ILE A 570 -12.12 25.84 -25.71
N ARG A 571 -11.21 26.10 -26.65
CA ARG A 571 -10.53 27.39 -26.81
C ARG A 571 -10.80 27.92 -28.22
N PRO A 572 -11.90 28.67 -28.44
CA PRO A 572 -12.31 29.10 -29.78
C PRO A 572 -11.24 29.86 -30.56
N SER A 573 -10.39 30.62 -29.86
CA SER A 573 -9.28 31.39 -30.46
C SER A 573 -8.21 30.54 -31.13
N VAL A 574 -8.15 29.24 -30.81
CA VAL A 574 -7.11 28.30 -31.32
C VAL A 574 -7.68 27.00 -31.89
N GLY A 575 -8.98 26.74 -31.69
CA GLY A 575 -9.69 25.53 -32.09
C GLY A 575 -10.18 25.49 -33.55
N GLY A 576 -9.98 26.56 -34.31
CA GLY A 576 -10.47 26.66 -35.70
C GLY A 576 -11.98 26.91 -35.77
N SER A 577 -12.62 26.45 -36.84
CA SER A 577 -14.07 26.65 -37.02
C SER A 577 -14.89 25.82 -36.03
N ARG A 578 -16.05 26.32 -35.59
CA ARG A 578 -17.01 25.58 -34.74
C ARG A 578 -17.35 24.20 -35.31
N ALA A 579 -17.55 24.09 -36.62
CA ALA A 579 -17.82 22.80 -37.27
C ALA A 579 -16.64 21.82 -37.13
N GLY A 580 -15.40 22.32 -37.15
CA GLY A 580 -14.20 21.54 -36.87
C GLY A 580 -14.13 21.05 -35.42
N LEU A 581 -14.46 21.92 -34.47
CA LEU A 581 -14.53 21.59 -33.04
C LEU A 581 -15.59 20.54 -32.73
N VAL A 582 -16.79 20.68 -33.30
CA VAL A 582 -17.86 19.68 -33.19
C VAL A 582 -17.40 18.35 -33.76
N ARG A 583 -16.86 18.33 -34.98
CA ARG A 583 -16.35 17.11 -35.63
C ARG A 583 -15.31 16.38 -34.76
N ARG A 584 -14.34 17.09 -34.19
CA ARG A 584 -13.30 16.49 -33.34
C ARG A 584 -13.87 15.97 -32.01
N THR A 585 -14.80 16.70 -31.43
CA THR A 585 -15.52 16.26 -30.22
C THR A 585 -16.28 14.97 -30.49
N GLU A 586 -17.05 14.92 -31.57
CA GLU A 586 -17.83 13.75 -31.98
C GLU A 586 -16.97 12.56 -32.43
N GLU A 587 -15.72 12.79 -32.85
CA GLU A 587 -14.76 11.73 -33.16
C GLU A 587 -14.20 11.05 -31.90
N LEU A 588 -13.94 11.81 -30.83
CA LEU A 588 -13.39 11.28 -29.58
C LEU A 588 -14.45 10.70 -28.66
N LEU A 589 -15.65 11.30 -28.60
CA LEU A 589 -16.73 10.92 -27.69
C LEU A 589 -17.09 9.41 -27.69
N PRO A 590 -17.14 8.70 -28.83
CA PRO A 590 -17.43 7.26 -28.85
C PRO A 590 -16.36 6.39 -28.17
N HIS A 591 -15.18 6.95 -27.89
CA HIS A 591 -14.03 6.24 -27.32
C HIS A 591 -13.72 6.68 -25.89
N THR A 592 -14.66 7.37 -25.23
CA THR A 592 -14.51 7.87 -23.86
C THR A 592 -15.63 7.35 -22.96
N HIS A 593 -15.33 7.21 -21.68
CA HIS A 593 -16.24 6.67 -20.67
C HIS A 593 -16.76 7.77 -19.74
N ILE A 594 -15.88 8.69 -19.33
CA ILE A 594 -16.20 9.80 -18.42
C ILE A 594 -16.00 11.11 -19.18
N VAL A 595 -16.99 12.00 -19.17
CA VAL A 595 -16.88 13.30 -19.84
C VAL A 595 -17.20 14.40 -18.85
N LYS A 596 -16.30 15.39 -18.72
CA LYS A 596 -16.58 16.65 -18.04
C LYS A 596 -16.59 17.74 -19.09
N VAL A 597 -17.57 18.63 -19.04
CA VAL A 597 -17.71 19.74 -19.98
C VAL A 597 -18.31 20.94 -19.27
N SER A 598 -17.98 22.17 -19.68
CA SER A 598 -18.65 23.36 -19.16
C SER A 598 -19.92 23.69 -19.94
N GLU A 599 -20.85 24.43 -19.32
CA GLU A 599 -22.01 24.99 -20.03
C GLU A 599 -21.56 25.91 -21.18
N GLU A 600 -20.48 26.67 -20.98
CA GLU A 600 -19.89 27.55 -21.99
C GLU A 600 -19.37 26.77 -23.21
N ASP A 601 -18.68 25.65 -22.99
CA ASP A 601 -18.22 24.76 -24.07
C ASP A 601 -19.40 24.17 -24.83
N LEU A 602 -20.45 23.74 -24.11
CA LEU A 602 -21.65 23.20 -24.74
C LEU A 602 -22.39 24.26 -25.56
N ALA A 603 -22.51 25.48 -25.04
CA ALA A 603 -23.09 26.61 -25.76
C ALA A 603 -22.26 26.98 -27.00
N HIS A 604 -20.93 26.83 -26.95
CA HIS A 604 -20.08 27.04 -28.11
C HIS A 604 -20.23 25.95 -29.17
N LEU A 605 -20.25 24.68 -28.76
CA LEU A 605 -20.34 23.54 -29.69
C LEU A 605 -21.76 23.43 -30.29
N TYR A 606 -22.79 23.51 -29.45
CA TYR A 606 -24.19 23.27 -29.76
C TYR A 606 -25.09 24.42 -29.27
N PRO A 607 -24.95 25.64 -29.84
CA PRO A 607 -25.63 26.85 -29.34
C PRO A 607 -27.16 26.76 -29.31
N ASP A 608 -27.75 25.93 -30.16
CA ASP A 608 -29.20 25.77 -30.28
C ASP A 608 -29.77 24.62 -29.42
N VAL A 609 -28.92 23.96 -28.61
CA VAL A 609 -29.30 22.81 -27.79
C VAL A 609 -28.97 23.08 -26.32
N PRO A 610 -29.96 23.05 -25.41
CA PRO A 610 -29.74 23.12 -23.97
C PRO A 610 -28.71 22.11 -23.49
N ALA A 611 -27.84 22.53 -22.58
CA ALA A 611 -26.72 21.75 -22.07
C ALA A 611 -27.16 20.38 -21.53
N GLU A 612 -28.29 20.32 -20.83
CA GLU A 612 -28.86 19.09 -20.26
C GLU A 612 -29.25 18.10 -21.35
N ARG A 613 -29.76 18.58 -22.48
CA ARG A 613 -30.11 17.72 -23.62
C ARG A 613 -28.87 17.17 -24.31
N VAL A 614 -27.81 17.96 -24.43
CA VAL A 614 -26.53 17.47 -24.97
C VAL A 614 -25.92 16.42 -24.04
N ALA A 615 -25.87 16.70 -22.73
CA ALA A 615 -25.33 15.77 -21.74
C ALA A 615 -26.10 14.44 -21.69
N ALA A 616 -27.44 14.48 -21.71
CA ALA A 616 -28.28 13.29 -21.78
C ALA A 616 -28.10 12.53 -23.11
N GLY A 617 -27.94 13.26 -24.23
CA GLY A 617 -27.58 12.69 -25.53
C GLY A 617 -26.25 11.96 -25.48
N TRP A 618 -25.26 12.51 -24.78
CA TRP A 618 -23.97 11.85 -24.61
C TRP A 618 -24.04 10.60 -23.74
N LEU A 619 -24.76 10.67 -22.63
CA LEU A 619 -24.99 9.53 -21.75
C LEU A 619 -25.70 8.38 -22.50
N SER A 620 -26.78 8.67 -23.22
CA SER A 620 -27.51 7.67 -24.02
C SER A 620 -26.68 7.06 -25.15
N SER A 621 -25.61 7.72 -25.58
CA SER A 621 -24.68 7.24 -26.60
C SER A 621 -23.52 6.41 -26.03
N GLY A 622 -23.62 5.96 -24.76
CA GLY A 622 -22.73 4.97 -24.16
C GLY A 622 -21.68 5.50 -23.20
N ARG A 623 -21.68 6.81 -22.87
CA ARG A 623 -20.82 7.34 -21.80
C ARG A 623 -21.32 6.80 -20.46
N LEU A 624 -20.41 6.54 -19.52
CA LEU A 624 -20.73 6.00 -18.20
C LEU A 624 -21.08 7.12 -17.21
N LEU A 625 -20.42 8.26 -17.33
CA LEU A 625 -20.61 9.45 -16.50
C LEU A 625 -20.41 10.70 -17.33
N VAL A 626 -21.38 11.61 -17.31
CA VAL A 626 -21.28 12.94 -17.93
C VAL A 626 -21.45 14.00 -16.84
N VAL A 627 -20.55 14.97 -16.80
CA VAL A 627 -20.55 16.06 -15.82
C VAL A 627 -20.58 17.39 -16.55
N VAL A 628 -21.57 18.23 -16.21
CA VAL A 628 -21.69 19.60 -16.73
C VAL A 628 -21.38 20.57 -15.60
N THR A 629 -20.33 21.38 -15.75
CA THR A 629 -19.99 22.44 -14.79
C THR A 629 -20.67 23.76 -15.18
N LEU A 630 -21.35 24.38 -14.22
CA LEU A 630 -22.22 25.57 -14.36
C LEU A 630 -21.62 26.82 -13.70
N GLY A 631 -20.28 26.93 -13.67
CA GLY A 631 -19.58 28.02 -13.00
C GLY A 631 -19.95 28.17 -11.52
N GLY A 632 -20.31 29.39 -11.12
CA GLY A 632 -20.71 29.73 -9.74
C GLY A 632 -21.99 29.05 -9.25
N THR A 633 -22.76 28.41 -10.14
CA THR A 633 -23.98 27.66 -9.76
C THR A 633 -23.65 26.24 -9.28
N GLY A 634 -22.53 25.66 -9.73
CA GLY A 634 -22.08 24.32 -9.34
C GLY A 634 -21.92 23.36 -10.52
N ALA A 635 -22.43 22.13 -10.39
CA ALA A 635 -22.32 21.11 -11.43
C ALA A 635 -23.48 20.10 -11.40
N VAL A 636 -23.75 19.49 -12.55
CA VAL A 636 -24.71 18.39 -12.73
C VAL A 636 -23.95 17.15 -13.17
N LEU A 637 -24.10 16.05 -12.44
CA LEU A 637 -23.52 14.75 -12.76
C LEU A 637 -24.63 13.81 -13.21
N LEU A 638 -24.46 13.11 -14.34
CA LEU A 638 -25.43 12.19 -14.92
C LEU A 638 -24.78 10.84 -15.20
N ASN A 639 -25.43 9.76 -14.78
CA ASN A 639 -25.11 8.39 -15.19
C ASN A 639 -26.41 7.61 -15.49
N ARG A 640 -26.28 6.30 -15.77
CA ARG A 640 -27.44 5.45 -16.09
C ARG A 640 -28.40 5.26 -14.91
N ALA A 641 -27.92 5.35 -13.67
CA ALA A 641 -28.73 5.18 -12.46
C ALA A 641 -29.49 6.46 -12.03
N GLY A 642 -29.03 7.64 -12.47
CA GLY A 642 -29.71 8.91 -12.19
C GLY A 642 -28.84 10.13 -12.42
N HIS A 643 -29.19 11.23 -11.76
CA HIS A 643 -28.41 12.46 -11.77
C HIS A 643 -28.28 13.04 -10.36
N ALA A 644 -27.28 13.89 -10.17
CA ALA A 644 -27.07 14.67 -8.96
C ALA A 644 -26.69 16.11 -9.31
N GLU A 645 -27.34 17.07 -8.66
CA GLU A 645 -26.96 18.48 -8.70
C GLU A 645 -26.12 18.80 -7.47
N VAL A 646 -25.00 19.49 -7.70
CA VAL A 646 -24.06 19.88 -6.65
C VAL A 646 -23.86 21.38 -6.72
N ALA A 647 -24.21 22.09 -5.64
CA ALA A 647 -23.95 23.52 -5.52
C ALA A 647 -22.44 23.82 -5.49
N ALA A 648 -22.05 24.97 -6.04
CA ALA A 648 -20.68 25.46 -5.90
C ALA A 648 -20.32 25.64 -4.41
N SER A 649 -19.08 25.29 -4.05
CA SER A 649 -18.60 25.50 -2.69
C SER A 649 -18.28 26.99 -2.48
N PRO A 650 -18.76 27.64 -1.39
CA PRO A 650 -18.50 29.05 -1.15
C PRO A 650 -17.00 29.35 -1.04
N VAL A 651 -16.53 30.34 -1.79
CA VAL A 651 -15.16 30.84 -1.71
C VAL A 651 -15.09 32.30 -2.14
N ARG A 652 -14.13 33.05 -1.60
CA ARG A 652 -13.77 34.36 -2.15
C ARG A 652 -12.95 34.14 -3.42
N VAL A 653 -13.56 34.40 -4.57
CA VAL A 653 -12.90 34.23 -5.88
C VAL A 653 -11.75 35.24 -6.02
N VAL A 654 -10.56 34.72 -6.32
CA VAL A 654 -9.34 35.46 -6.64
C VAL A 654 -9.02 35.30 -8.13
N ASP A 655 -9.12 34.07 -8.63
CA ASP A 655 -8.91 33.69 -10.03
C ASP A 655 -9.83 32.50 -10.34
N THR A 656 -10.10 32.19 -11.60
CA THR A 656 -10.86 30.99 -12.00
C THR A 656 -10.05 30.04 -12.87
N VAL A 657 -8.82 30.45 -13.24
CA VAL A 657 -7.89 29.65 -14.04
C VAL A 657 -7.60 28.31 -13.35
N GLY A 658 -7.80 27.21 -14.08
CA GLY A 658 -7.55 25.86 -13.58
C GLY A 658 -8.63 25.27 -12.68
N ALA A 659 -9.74 25.99 -12.40
CA ALA A 659 -10.83 25.46 -11.58
C ALA A 659 -11.51 24.24 -12.22
N GLY A 660 -11.75 24.29 -13.53
CA GLY A 660 -12.29 23.16 -14.30
C GLY A 660 -11.37 21.95 -14.31
N ASP A 661 -10.07 22.19 -14.49
CA ASP A 661 -9.02 21.16 -14.46
C ASP A 661 -8.92 20.50 -13.07
N THR A 662 -9.00 21.31 -12.01
CA THR A 662 -9.01 20.83 -10.62
C THR A 662 -10.27 20.01 -10.34
N PHE A 663 -11.43 20.44 -10.83
CA PHE A 663 -12.67 19.68 -10.72
C PHE A 663 -12.51 18.31 -11.39
N MET A 664 -11.94 18.28 -12.61
CA MET A 664 -11.72 17.04 -13.35
C MET A 664 -10.80 16.08 -12.59
N ALA A 665 -9.67 16.58 -12.10
CA ALA A 665 -8.73 15.80 -11.30
C ALA A 665 -9.39 15.25 -10.02
N ALA A 666 -10.10 16.09 -9.28
CA ALA A 666 -10.77 15.69 -8.04
C ALA A 666 -11.91 14.69 -8.29
N LEU A 667 -12.63 14.81 -9.42
CA LEU A 667 -13.61 13.82 -9.87
C LEU A 667 -12.95 12.45 -10.05
N LEU A 668 -11.83 12.38 -10.78
CA LEU A 668 -11.09 11.14 -10.99
C LEU A 668 -10.55 10.58 -9.68
N CYS A 669 -9.96 11.42 -8.81
CA CYS A 669 -9.49 11.01 -7.48
C CYS A 669 -10.61 10.42 -6.61
N ALA A 670 -11.83 10.98 -6.67
CA ALA A 670 -12.97 10.48 -5.91
C ALA A 670 -13.49 9.12 -6.42
N LEU A 671 -13.35 8.86 -7.73
CA LEU A 671 -13.65 7.56 -8.34
C LEU A 671 -12.60 6.51 -7.99
N ASP A 672 -11.31 6.86 -8.04
CA ASP A 672 -10.21 5.98 -7.63
C ASP A 672 -10.25 5.61 -6.15
N ALA A 673 -10.53 6.57 -5.27
CA ALA A 673 -10.69 6.33 -3.84
C ALA A 673 -11.83 5.34 -3.51
N ARG A 674 -12.75 5.10 -4.46
CA ARG A 674 -13.84 4.13 -4.38
C ARG A 674 -13.58 2.85 -5.18
N ASN A 675 -12.38 2.70 -5.75
CA ASN A 675 -11.97 1.59 -6.62
C ASN A 675 -12.87 1.43 -7.85
N LEU A 676 -13.21 2.54 -8.51
CA LEU A 676 -14.13 2.58 -9.65
C LEU A 676 -13.43 2.82 -11.00
N LEU A 677 -12.11 3.01 -11.03
CA LEU A 677 -11.36 3.16 -12.28
C LEU A 677 -10.80 1.82 -12.75
N GLY A 678 -10.61 1.67 -14.06
CA GLY A 678 -10.16 0.43 -14.68
C GLY A 678 -11.26 -0.23 -15.54
N GLY A 679 -10.82 -1.02 -16.52
CA GLY A 679 -11.70 -1.62 -17.53
C GLY A 679 -12.79 -2.55 -16.98
N ASP A 680 -12.52 -3.23 -15.87
CA ASP A 680 -13.44 -4.14 -15.18
C ASP A 680 -14.44 -3.40 -14.26
N ARG A 681 -14.35 -2.06 -14.15
CA ARG A 681 -15.17 -1.22 -13.26
C ARG A 681 -16.21 -0.36 -13.96
N HIS A 682 -16.30 -0.44 -15.29
CA HIS A 682 -17.19 0.41 -16.08
C HIS A 682 -18.67 0.33 -15.63
N ASP A 683 -19.18 -0.88 -15.39
CA ASP A 683 -20.56 -1.05 -14.92
C ASP A 683 -20.80 -0.40 -13.55
N ALA A 684 -19.79 -0.40 -12.67
CA ALA A 684 -19.87 0.20 -11.35
C ALA A 684 -19.98 1.74 -11.41
N ILE A 685 -19.23 2.39 -12.32
CA ILE A 685 -19.37 3.84 -12.58
C ILE A 685 -20.80 4.15 -13.06
N ALA A 686 -21.30 3.36 -14.02
CA ALA A 686 -22.62 3.56 -14.60
C ALA A 686 -23.77 3.31 -13.61
N SER A 687 -23.52 2.56 -12.52
CA SER A 687 -24.51 2.21 -11.50
C SER A 687 -24.43 3.03 -10.21
N LEU A 688 -23.56 4.05 -10.12
CA LEU A 688 -23.50 4.91 -8.93
C LEU A 688 -24.86 5.54 -8.64
N ASP A 689 -25.34 5.40 -7.42
CA ASP A 689 -26.60 6.01 -7.04
C ASP A 689 -26.48 7.56 -6.97
N PRO A 690 -27.60 8.30 -6.97
CA PRO A 690 -27.58 9.77 -6.90
C PRO A 690 -26.85 10.34 -5.68
N GLN A 691 -26.84 9.62 -4.55
CA GLN A 691 -26.13 10.08 -3.34
C GLN A 691 -24.62 9.96 -3.51
N GLN A 692 -24.14 8.84 -4.05
CA GLN A 692 -22.73 8.62 -4.37
C GLN A 692 -22.24 9.65 -5.41
N LEU A 693 -23.04 9.93 -6.45
CA LEU A 693 -22.75 10.99 -7.41
C LEU A 693 -22.62 12.36 -6.71
N ALA A 694 -23.55 12.70 -5.82
CA ALA A 694 -23.51 13.96 -5.09
C ALA A 694 -22.28 14.07 -4.16
N GLU A 695 -21.84 12.98 -3.53
CA GLU A 695 -20.62 12.96 -2.72
C GLU A 695 -19.36 13.20 -3.55
N ILE A 696 -19.25 12.51 -4.68
CA ILE A 696 -18.15 12.66 -5.64
C ILE A 696 -18.12 14.09 -6.18
N GLY A 697 -19.25 14.61 -6.63
CA GLY A 697 -19.36 15.97 -7.15
C GLY A 697 -19.07 17.03 -6.09
N ARG A 698 -19.50 16.84 -4.83
CA ARG A 698 -19.17 17.77 -3.73
C ARG A 698 -17.68 17.79 -3.42
N PHE A 699 -16.99 16.66 -3.49
CA PHE A 699 -15.54 16.63 -3.33
C PHE A 699 -14.85 17.41 -4.45
N ALA A 700 -15.26 17.18 -5.71
CA ALA A 700 -14.72 17.90 -6.86
C ALA A 700 -14.98 19.42 -6.81
N ALA A 701 -16.20 19.82 -6.42
CA ALA A 701 -16.57 21.22 -6.26
C ALA A 701 -15.77 21.93 -5.15
N ARG A 702 -15.50 21.25 -4.03
CA ARG A 702 -14.65 21.81 -2.96
C ARG A 702 -13.22 22.04 -3.43
N ALA A 703 -12.63 21.07 -4.13
CA ALA A 703 -11.28 21.20 -4.66
C ALA A 703 -11.17 22.37 -5.64
N ALA A 704 -12.12 22.48 -6.58
CA ALA A 704 -12.18 23.59 -7.53
C ALA A 704 -12.36 24.94 -6.84
N ALA A 705 -13.18 25.02 -5.79
CA ALA A 705 -13.36 26.25 -5.03
C ALA A 705 -12.07 26.73 -4.36
N VAL A 706 -11.26 25.82 -3.79
CA VAL A 706 -9.95 26.20 -3.23
C VAL A 706 -9.03 26.78 -4.31
N THR A 707 -8.98 26.18 -5.51
CA THR A 707 -8.24 26.75 -6.65
C THR A 707 -8.75 28.14 -6.99
N CYS A 708 -10.07 28.35 -7.01
CA CYS A 708 -10.64 29.68 -7.27
C CYS A 708 -10.25 30.74 -6.22
N GLY A 709 -9.90 30.32 -5.01
CA GLY A 709 -9.43 31.20 -3.94
C GLY A 709 -7.95 31.61 -4.06
N ARG A 710 -7.25 31.18 -5.11
CA ARG A 710 -5.81 31.40 -5.33
C ARG A 710 -5.57 32.03 -6.70
N THR A 711 -4.37 32.58 -6.90
CA THR A 711 -3.97 33.16 -8.19
C THR A 711 -3.44 32.07 -9.12
N GLY A 712 -3.94 32.01 -10.35
CA GLY A 712 -3.58 31.01 -11.35
C GLY A 712 -4.07 29.59 -11.03
N ALA A 713 -3.65 28.62 -11.85
CA ALA A 713 -3.96 27.21 -11.66
C ALA A 713 -3.15 26.59 -10.50
N ASP A 714 -3.49 26.95 -9.27
CA ASP A 714 -2.88 26.44 -8.03
C ASP A 714 -3.84 25.52 -7.26
N PRO A 715 -3.90 24.21 -7.60
CA PRO A 715 -4.82 23.27 -6.97
C PRO A 715 -4.42 22.93 -5.52
N PRO A 716 -5.39 22.54 -4.66
CA PRO A 716 -5.12 22.17 -3.28
C PRO A 716 -4.31 20.87 -3.17
N PHE A 717 -3.59 20.73 -2.05
CA PHE A 717 -3.13 19.43 -1.56
C PHE A 717 -4.28 18.69 -0.87
N ARG A 718 -4.21 17.36 -0.84
CA ARG A 718 -5.22 16.51 -0.18
C ARG A 718 -5.51 16.93 1.26
N SER A 719 -4.46 17.23 2.02
CA SER A 719 -4.53 17.67 3.42
C SER A 719 -5.37 18.95 3.62
N GLU A 720 -5.49 19.79 2.61
CA GLU A 720 -6.25 21.03 2.66
C GLU A 720 -7.76 20.79 2.50
N LEU A 721 -8.15 19.61 1.99
CA LEU A 721 -9.55 19.19 1.85
C LEU A 721 -10.04 18.29 2.99
N ASP A 722 -9.13 17.66 3.72
CA ASP A 722 -9.43 16.78 4.86
C ASP A 722 -9.56 17.55 6.20
N GLY A 723 -9.16 18.83 6.23
CA GLY A 723 -9.41 19.75 7.34
C GLY A 723 -10.86 20.25 7.36
N ALA A 724 -11.46 20.34 8.55
CA ALA A 724 -12.84 20.79 8.73
C ALA A 724 -13.14 22.12 8.01
N ALA A 725 -14.34 22.21 7.41
CA ALA A 725 -14.85 23.43 6.80
C ALA A 725 -14.65 24.64 7.74
N PRO A 726 -14.21 25.80 7.23
CA PRO A 726 -14.17 27.02 8.03
C PRO A 726 -15.58 27.27 8.58
N THR A 727 -15.70 27.21 9.90
CA THR A 727 -16.94 27.39 10.64
C THR A 727 -17.63 28.69 10.25
N ASP A 728 -18.94 28.58 9.99
CA ASP A 728 -19.89 29.68 9.82
C ASP A 728 -19.62 30.84 10.78
N ARG A 729 -19.32 32.00 10.20
CA ARG A 729 -19.84 33.27 10.71
C ARG A 729 -20.62 33.94 9.58
N PRO A 730 -21.94 34.11 9.70
CA PRO A 730 -22.69 34.93 8.77
C PRO A 730 -22.33 36.39 9.06
N VAL A 731 -21.70 37.05 8.10
CA VAL A 731 -21.70 38.52 8.06
C VAL A 731 -22.47 38.93 6.81
N ALA A 732 -23.51 39.70 7.07
CA ALA A 732 -24.48 40.18 6.11
C ALA A 732 -23.85 40.97 4.95
N ALA A 733 -24.54 40.90 3.81
CA ALA A 733 -24.55 41.76 2.63
C ALA A 733 -23.60 42.98 2.59
N ILE A 734 -22.92 43.15 1.45
CA ILE A 734 -23.14 44.27 0.50
C ILE A 734 -22.41 43.95 -0.82
N ALA A 735 -23.13 44.23 -1.92
CA ALA A 735 -22.74 44.11 -3.31
C ALA A 735 -21.79 45.22 -3.78
N GLU A 736 -21.24 45.01 -5.00
CA GLU A 736 -20.60 45.98 -5.92
C GLU A 736 -19.27 46.59 -5.44
N LYS A 737 -18.25 46.84 -6.26
CA LYS A 737 -18.12 47.25 -7.69
C LYS A 737 -16.63 47.03 -8.08
N ALA A 738 -16.15 47.08 -9.33
CA ALA A 738 -16.55 47.80 -10.53
C ALA A 738 -15.98 47.10 -11.77
#